data_AF-A0A239QL80-F1
#
_entry.id   AF-A0A239QL80-F1
#
_cell.length_a   1.000
_cell.length_b   1.000
_cell.length_c   1.000
_cell.angle_alpha   90.00
_cell.angle_beta   90.00
_cell.angle_gamma   90.00
#
_symmetry.space_group_name_H-M   'P 1'
#
loop_
_entity.id
_entity.type
_entity.pdbx_description
1 polymer ?
#
loop_
_entity_poly.entity_id
_entity_poly.type
_entity_poly.pdbx_seq_one_letter_code
_entity_poly.pdbx_strand_id
1 'polypeptide(L)'
;MKIIKRIITWAVFVMLLFSLIDAHALSSLEKESNYNAAIVQLETYIESLNHNSTELDGIFSTFNELRGYSMSLHFSYYISALAKIDNEEYDLELDNLLSMLEVNEGFKSYLADMRNDSSIGTIDELVEYAHARESEYKGENESAQEHYRSCITFYDASQHYYALVSSADQMAYDKGLDLMNTGDYAGAYYAFQAIERYSDSSDRMVAIEKQLGYKPVSPTDNLQPVKNLKAIESKPTEIKISWSKARHATAYEVYFKNSTSNDWTYFGNTTEREIIIHNLIEGNTYDFKVVSIVGKIKAEGAILNNQPTNKSTPTHTVTTWGELQHSIETASNGTTYVLDNNIFGGDNEKPITISGEIPITIELNGHTIDRACSKAVDEGSVIVVLEGSSLTIVDRTGKGTITGGNTKNLGGGIIIYGSLVVDGVNIEGNQAYHGGAIYVEKGGVLKVRGASVISKNYATKDGGGIYSHGIISIDECRIENNTCKGGGAGIWSDGDATINNTEICENRDAVNGGGIASHGTMTITKSIIKDNSVSSCGGAIFHGNNSKQGVYALLTMTDVTIQGNKANRRGGGLYIDTGRISFSQNNKIQNNQASNAGGGIYNYDGMMAIEGYLAIDDNTSKSGNDLFSRKKKTIQVMGKLEKNTHIGIVLNNNDTGQITEGYSKYNTIDPSLLFYENSGKTITIQNQEVFIERKP
;
A
#
# COMPACT_ATOMS: atom_id res chain seq x y z
N MET A 1 35.07 -16.85 32.67
CA MET A 1 33.80 -16.73 31.90
C MET A 1 33.01 -15.46 32.18
N LYS A 2 33.04 -14.89 33.40
CA LYS A 2 32.52 -13.53 33.67
C LYS A 2 33.45 -12.39 33.21
N ILE A 3 34.77 -12.62 33.07
CA ILE A 3 35.72 -11.74 32.36
C ILE A 3 35.22 -11.41 30.94
N ILE A 4 34.64 -12.39 30.25
CA ILE A 4 34.12 -12.26 28.88
C ILE A 4 32.83 -11.42 28.84
N LYS A 5 31.97 -11.49 29.86
CA LYS A 5 30.78 -10.62 29.94
C LYS A 5 31.13 -9.15 30.24
N ARG A 6 32.19 -8.90 31.02
CA ARG A 6 32.66 -7.53 31.31
C ARG A 6 33.35 -6.85 30.13
N ILE A 7 34.07 -7.58 29.28
CA ILE A 7 34.61 -7.05 28.01
C ILE A 7 33.48 -6.60 27.06
N ILE A 8 32.38 -7.36 27.05
CA ILE A 8 31.21 -7.09 26.19
C ILE A 8 30.42 -5.87 26.70
N THR A 9 30.27 -5.69 28.00
CA THR A 9 29.64 -4.47 28.56
C THR A 9 30.50 -3.22 28.34
N TRP A 10 31.85 -3.35 28.36
CA TRP A 10 32.77 -2.24 28.06
C TRP A 10 32.74 -1.78 26.58
N ALA A 11 32.44 -2.67 25.63
CA ALA A 11 32.26 -2.28 24.22
C ALA A 11 30.94 -1.49 23.98
N VAL A 12 29.90 -1.79 24.75
CA VAL A 12 28.59 -1.11 24.70
C VAL A 12 28.68 0.31 25.29
N PHE A 13 29.50 0.50 26.31
CA PHE A 13 29.66 1.81 26.94
C PHE A 13 30.56 2.77 26.11
N VAL A 14 31.56 2.26 25.38
CA VAL A 14 32.36 3.06 24.42
C VAL A 14 31.51 3.53 23.22
N MET A 15 30.51 2.74 22.80
CA MET A 15 29.58 3.12 21.75
C MET A 15 28.60 4.24 22.16
N LEU A 16 28.22 4.30 23.44
CA LEU A 16 27.41 5.41 24.00
C LEU A 16 28.23 6.72 24.14
N LEU A 17 29.54 6.60 24.31
CA LEU A 17 30.48 7.72 24.44
C LEU A 17 30.73 8.49 23.13
N PHE A 18 30.40 7.94 21.95
CA PHE A 18 30.58 8.62 20.66
C PHE A 18 29.32 9.32 20.11
N SER A 19 28.14 9.15 20.73
CA SER A 19 26.91 9.64 20.12
C SER A 19 26.57 11.10 20.42
N LEU A 20 27.12 11.78 21.44
CA LEU A 20 26.70 13.17 21.73
C LEU A 20 27.80 14.03 22.38
N ILE A 21 28.53 14.79 21.55
CA ILE A 21 29.19 16.05 21.90
C ILE A 21 28.28 17.15 21.32
N ASP A 22 27.74 18.10 22.10
CA ASP A 22 28.29 19.43 22.43
C ASP A 22 27.30 20.12 23.42
N ALA A 23 27.55 21.15 24.24
CA ALA A 23 28.70 22.02 24.52
C ALA A 23 28.46 22.70 25.89
N HIS A 24 29.52 23.11 26.61
CA HIS A 24 29.77 24.47 27.15
C HIS A 24 31.20 24.47 27.78
N ALA A 25 32.06 25.41 27.35
CA ALA A 25 33.55 25.35 27.34
C ALA A 25 34.25 25.46 28.72
N LEU A 26 35.56 25.18 28.90
CA LEU A 26 36.67 26.09 28.54
C LEU A 26 37.94 25.37 27.97
N SER A 27 38.31 25.70 26.72
CA SER A 27 39.48 25.31 25.89
C SER A 27 39.76 23.81 25.60
N SER A 28 40.12 23.49 24.34
CA SER A 28 40.24 22.11 23.81
C SER A 28 41.59 21.45 24.08
N LEU A 29 42.70 22.20 24.12
CA LEU A 29 44.05 21.62 24.16
C LEU A 29 44.45 21.05 25.54
N GLU A 30 44.10 21.73 26.64
CA GLU A 30 44.39 21.22 28.01
C GLU A 30 43.47 20.05 28.38
N LYS A 31 42.26 19.99 27.80
CA LYS A 31 41.30 18.91 28.03
C LYS A 31 41.72 17.62 27.34
N GLU A 32 42.18 17.72 26.10
CA GLU A 32 42.71 16.58 25.35
C GLU A 32 44.00 16.06 26.01
N SER A 33 44.86 16.95 26.52
CA SER A 33 46.09 16.57 27.24
C SER A 33 45.82 15.83 28.56
N ASN A 34 44.87 16.29 29.38
CA ASN A 34 44.57 15.66 30.67
C ASN A 34 43.72 14.39 30.52
N TYR A 35 42.87 14.33 29.51
CA TYR A 35 42.09 13.13 29.17
C TYR A 35 43.01 12.02 28.63
N ASN A 36 43.95 12.37 27.74
CA ASN A 36 44.92 11.42 27.21
C ASN A 36 45.91 10.94 28.30
N ALA A 37 46.27 11.80 29.27
CA ALA A 37 47.08 11.38 30.43
C ALA A 37 46.36 10.39 31.35
N ALA A 38 45.03 10.54 31.52
CA ALA A 38 44.21 9.60 32.30
C ALA A 38 44.03 8.26 31.58
N ILE A 39 43.91 8.27 30.25
CA ILE A 39 43.88 7.04 29.44
C ILE A 39 45.20 6.28 29.53
N VAL A 40 46.35 6.96 29.42
CA VAL A 40 47.68 6.33 29.53
C VAL A 40 47.91 5.71 30.91
N GLN A 41 47.43 6.32 32.00
CA GLN A 41 47.51 5.73 33.35
C GLN A 41 46.60 4.51 33.52
N LEU A 42 45.42 4.51 32.86
CA LEU A 42 44.51 3.37 32.86
C LEU A 42 45.07 2.20 32.05
N GLU A 43 45.67 2.49 30.89
CA GLU A 43 46.34 1.50 30.05
C GLU A 43 47.56 0.89 30.76
N THR A 44 48.35 1.70 31.48
CA THR A 44 49.49 1.22 32.30
C THR A 44 49.04 0.34 33.48
N TYR A 45 47.90 0.66 34.10
CA TYR A 45 47.28 -0.16 35.15
C TYR A 45 46.70 -1.47 34.61
N ILE A 46 46.24 -1.48 33.36
CA ILE A 46 45.75 -2.68 32.68
C ILE A 46 46.90 -3.60 32.26
N GLU A 47 48.05 -3.04 31.88
CA GLU A 47 49.26 -3.80 31.59
C GLU A 47 49.91 -4.42 32.85
N SER A 48 49.75 -3.80 34.03
CA SER A 48 50.28 -4.33 35.29
C SER A 48 49.45 -5.48 35.89
N LEU A 49 48.24 -5.74 35.38
CA LEU A 49 47.36 -6.84 35.83
C LEU A 49 47.86 -8.26 35.48
N ASN A 50 49.06 -8.39 34.92
CA ASN A 50 49.76 -9.69 34.81
C ASN A 50 50.69 -10.01 35.99
N HIS A 51 50.90 -9.08 36.94
CA HIS A 51 51.66 -9.36 38.15
C HIS A 51 50.90 -8.94 39.39
N ASN A 52 50.67 -9.92 40.27
CA ASN A 52 49.88 -9.80 41.48
C ASN A 52 50.20 -8.55 42.31
N SER A 53 49.09 -7.92 42.73
CA SER A 53 48.92 -6.95 43.81
C SER A 53 49.42 -5.52 43.59
N THR A 54 48.62 -4.59 44.15
CA THR A 54 48.83 -3.14 44.43
C THR A 54 48.63 -2.14 43.26
N GLU A 55 48.01 -0.97 43.43
CA GLU A 55 47.46 -0.24 44.60
C GLU A 55 46.32 0.69 44.10
N LEU A 56 45.06 0.41 44.46
CA LEU A 56 43.86 1.16 44.02
C LEU A 56 43.72 2.54 44.67
N ASP A 57 44.40 2.75 45.81
CA ASP A 57 44.27 3.95 46.63
C ASP A 57 44.91 5.20 45.98
N GLY A 58 45.95 5.02 45.17
CA GLY A 58 46.57 6.11 44.41
C GLY A 58 45.63 6.70 43.35
N ILE A 59 44.87 5.84 42.67
CA ILE A 59 43.87 6.23 41.66
C ILE A 59 42.70 6.97 42.32
N PHE A 60 42.27 6.51 43.50
CA PHE A 60 41.21 7.14 44.28
C PHE A 60 41.59 8.55 44.77
N SER A 61 42.85 8.78 45.13
CA SER A 61 43.34 10.09 45.57
C SER A 61 43.35 11.11 44.43
N THR A 62 43.86 10.75 43.25
CA THR A 62 43.96 11.65 42.09
C THR A 62 42.58 12.12 41.60
N PHE A 63 41.55 11.28 41.71
CA PHE A 63 40.19 11.65 41.31
C PHE A 63 39.42 12.46 42.36
N ASN A 64 39.74 12.30 43.65
CA ASN A 64 39.15 13.10 44.72
C ASN A 64 39.59 14.57 44.69
N GLU A 65 40.72 14.88 44.06
CA GLU A 65 41.15 16.28 43.88
C GLU A 65 40.37 17.01 42.76
N LEU A 66 39.61 16.30 41.91
CA LEU A 66 38.80 16.85 40.81
C LEU A 66 37.36 17.23 41.23
N ARG A 67 37.13 17.60 42.49
CA ARG A 67 35.79 17.91 43.03
C ARG A 67 35.10 19.02 42.23
N GLY A 68 33.98 18.65 41.59
CA GLY A 68 33.08 19.56 40.88
C GLY A 68 32.50 19.03 39.56
N TYR A 69 32.95 17.87 39.06
CA TYR A 69 32.45 17.27 37.82
C TYR A 69 31.55 16.06 38.06
N SER A 70 30.42 15.96 37.33
CA SER A 70 29.40 14.90 37.48
C SER A 70 29.88 13.50 37.07
N MET A 71 30.94 13.39 36.26
CA MET A 71 31.49 12.13 35.79
C MET A 71 32.44 11.45 36.80
N SER A 72 33.02 12.16 37.78
CA SER A 72 33.94 11.55 38.75
C SER A 72 33.22 10.77 39.86
N LEU A 73 31.99 11.17 40.21
CA LEU A 73 31.16 10.48 41.20
C LEU A 73 30.72 9.09 40.72
N HIS A 74 30.37 8.97 39.43
CA HIS A 74 29.96 7.70 38.80
C HIS A 74 31.10 6.68 38.72
N PHE A 75 32.35 7.13 38.58
CA PHE A 75 33.50 6.24 38.43
C PHE A 75 34.04 5.69 39.76
N SER A 76 33.96 6.48 40.85
CA SER A 76 34.25 6.05 42.23
C SER A 76 33.39 4.83 42.67
N TYR A 77 32.12 4.85 42.27
CA TYR A 77 31.19 3.74 42.49
C TYR A 77 31.53 2.50 41.65
N TYR A 78 32.04 2.67 40.43
CA TYR A 78 32.45 1.58 39.55
C TYR A 78 33.68 0.82 40.06
N ILE A 79 34.65 1.54 40.63
CA ILE A 79 35.85 0.94 41.26
C ILE A 79 35.48 0.18 42.55
N SER A 80 34.52 0.69 43.33
CA SER A 80 34.02 0.02 44.54
C SER A 80 33.31 -1.30 44.21
N ALA A 81 32.59 -1.36 43.08
CA ALA A 81 31.96 -2.58 42.56
C ALA A 81 32.97 -3.57 41.95
N LEU A 82 34.07 -3.08 41.37
CA LEU A 82 35.17 -3.92 40.87
C LEU A 82 35.96 -4.58 42.02
N ALA A 83 36.24 -3.85 43.11
CA ALA A 83 36.97 -4.35 44.27
C ALA A 83 36.24 -5.47 45.03
N LYS A 84 34.90 -5.42 45.12
CA LYS A 84 34.09 -6.49 45.74
C LYS A 84 34.04 -7.77 44.89
N ILE A 85 34.10 -7.63 43.57
CA ILE A 85 34.11 -8.77 42.64
C ILE A 85 35.48 -9.47 42.61
N ASP A 86 36.57 -8.75 42.85
CA ASP A 86 37.92 -9.30 42.96
C ASP A 86 38.10 -10.14 44.25
N ASN A 87 37.32 -9.86 45.29
CA ASN A 87 37.28 -10.63 46.55
C ASN A 87 36.30 -11.83 46.53
N GLU A 88 35.78 -12.21 45.36
CA GLU A 88 34.86 -13.34 45.15
C GLU A 88 33.52 -13.32 45.95
N GLU A 89 33.10 -12.16 46.45
CA GLU A 89 31.77 -11.99 47.05
C GLU A 89 30.70 -11.89 45.94
N TYR A 90 30.19 -13.04 45.49
CA TYR A 90 29.16 -13.16 44.46
C TYR A 90 27.74 -13.24 45.05
N ASP A 91 27.07 -12.09 45.16
CA ASP A 91 25.61 -12.00 45.08
C ASP A 91 25.21 -10.70 44.37
N LEU A 92 24.36 -10.81 43.34
CA LEU A 92 23.99 -9.71 42.46
C LEU A 92 22.67 -9.13 42.97
N GLU A 93 22.72 -8.45 44.09
CA GLU A 93 21.54 -7.89 44.74
C GLU A 93 21.03 -6.64 44.01
N LEU A 94 19.98 -6.86 43.20
CA LEU A 94 18.98 -5.86 42.82
C LEU A 94 18.34 -5.19 44.06
N ASP A 95 18.41 -5.85 45.22
CA ASP A 95 18.01 -5.33 46.53
C ASP A 95 18.81 -4.07 46.95
N ASN A 96 20.07 -3.95 46.52
CA ASN A 96 20.87 -2.74 46.79
C ASN A 96 20.43 -1.55 45.92
N LEU A 97 19.87 -1.81 44.73
CA LEU A 97 19.31 -0.78 43.85
C LEU A 97 17.96 -0.30 44.39
N LEU A 98 17.12 -1.21 44.87
CA LEU A 98 15.83 -0.92 45.52
C LEU A 98 16.01 -0.18 46.85
N SER A 99 16.96 -0.62 47.69
CA SER A 99 17.34 0.09 48.93
C SER A 99 17.89 1.50 48.66
N MET A 100 18.62 1.71 47.56
CA MET A 100 19.09 3.04 47.16
C MET A 100 17.97 3.99 46.74
N LEU A 101 16.97 3.48 46.01
CA LEU A 101 15.81 4.26 45.55
C LEU A 101 14.93 4.70 46.73
N GLU A 102 14.82 3.88 47.78
CA GLU A 102 14.04 4.20 48.97
C GLU A 102 14.73 5.25 49.87
N VAL A 103 16.07 5.25 49.96
CA VAL A 103 16.78 5.95 51.05
C VAL A 103 17.57 7.21 50.60
N ASN A 104 17.89 7.38 49.31
CA ASN A 104 18.79 8.44 48.85
C ASN A 104 18.08 9.70 48.28
N GLU A 105 17.81 10.68 49.15
CA GLU A 105 17.15 11.95 48.79
C GLU A 105 17.89 12.79 47.72
N GLY A 106 19.22 12.67 47.62
CA GLY A 106 20.00 13.37 46.59
C GLY A 106 19.75 12.80 45.19
N PHE A 107 19.60 11.48 45.08
CA PHE A 107 19.26 10.81 43.83
C PHE A 107 17.79 11.05 43.43
N LYS A 108 16.87 11.08 44.40
CA LYS A 108 15.48 11.49 44.18
C LYS A 108 15.35 12.93 43.68
N SER A 109 16.14 13.85 44.24
CA SER A 109 16.16 15.26 43.79
C SER A 109 16.75 15.41 42.38
N TYR A 110 17.74 14.61 42.02
CA TYR A 110 18.32 14.57 40.66
C TYR A 110 17.32 14.04 39.62
N LEU A 111 16.56 13.00 39.95
CA LEU A 111 15.47 12.48 39.10
C LEU A 111 14.28 13.47 39.02
N ALA A 112 14.00 14.22 40.08
CA ALA A 112 12.97 15.27 40.08
C ALA A 112 13.36 16.49 39.21
N ASP A 113 14.65 16.84 39.11
CA ASP A 113 15.13 17.93 38.25
C ASP A 113 15.12 17.55 36.75
N MET A 114 15.14 16.26 36.41
CA MET A 114 14.97 15.77 35.04
C MET A 114 13.51 15.82 34.52
N ARG A 115 12.55 16.30 35.32
CA ARG A 115 11.11 16.38 35.01
C ARG A 115 10.69 17.26 33.81
N ASN A 116 11.63 17.89 33.12
CA ASN A 116 11.33 18.62 31.88
C ASN A 116 11.38 17.74 30.62
N ASP A 117 11.66 16.44 30.77
CA ASP A 117 11.50 15.46 29.69
C ASP A 117 10.36 14.49 30.01
N SER A 118 9.34 14.46 29.15
CA SER A 118 8.08 13.72 29.34
C SER A 118 8.21 12.19 29.23
N SER A 119 9.43 11.66 29.12
CA SER A 119 9.72 10.25 28.83
C SER A 119 10.17 9.41 30.03
N ILE A 120 10.20 9.97 31.25
CA ILE A 120 10.60 9.23 32.47
C ILE A 120 9.43 9.23 33.46
N GLY A 121 8.95 8.04 33.81
CA GLY A 121 7.91 7.83 34.82
C GLY A 121 8.35 8.20 36.24
N THR A 122 7.40 8.30 37.16
CA THR A 122 7.62 8.52 38.59
C THR A 122 8.39 7.36 39.23
N ILE A 123 9.01 7.63 40.39
CA ILE A 123 9.74 6.60 41.15
C ILE A 123 8.82 5.42 41.50
N ASP A 124 7.56 5.71 41.84
CA ASP A 124 6.56 4.69 42.15
C ASP A 124 6.24 3.83 40.91
N GLU A 125 6.13 4.43 39.71
CA GLU A 125 5.94 3.69 38.45
C GLU A 125 7.14 2.79 38.10
N LEU A 126 8.37 3.21 38.41
CA LEU A 126 9.58 2.41 38.21
C LEU A 126 9.67 1.23 39.18
N VAL A 127 9.24 1.42 40.43
CA VAL A 127 9.16 0.35 41.44
C VAL A 127 8.10 -0.68 41.05
N GLU A 128 6.91 -0.23 40.63
CA GLU A 128 5.84 -1.11 40.14
C GLU A 128 6.27 -1.87 38.86
N TYR A 129 6.99 -1.23 37.94
CA TYR A 129 7.54 -1.90 36.75
C TYR A 129 8.56 -3.00 37.11
N ALA A 130 9.40 -2.76 38.11
CA ALA A 130 10.35 -3.78 38.58
C ALA A 130 9.62 -4.99 39.20
N HIS A 131 8.60 -4.76 40.01
CA HIS A 131 7.75 -5.83 40.57
C HIS A 131 6.96 -6.59 39.49
N ALA A 132 6.55 -5.91 38.41
CA ALA A 132 5.88 -6.53 37.27
C ALA A 132 6.80 -7.50 36.51
N ARG A 133 8.04 -7.08 36.23
CA ARG A 133 9.05 -7.94 35.57
C ARG A 133 9.47 -9.13 36.41
N GLU A 134 9.54 -8.93 37.72
CA GLU A 134 9.82 -10.01 38.67
C GLU A 134 8.70 -11.06 38.68
N SER A 135 7.44 -10.62 38.73
CA SER A 135 6.26 -11.48 38.70
C SER A 135 6.15 -12.25 37.37
N GLU A 136 6.44 -11.60 36.24
CA GLU A 136 6.47 -12.22 34.91
C GLU A 136 7.56 -13.29 34.81
N TYR A 137 8.75 -13.02 35.36
CA TYR A 137 9.85 -14.01 35.41
C TYR A 137 9.50 -15.22 36.28
N LYS A 138 8.73 -15.03 37.36
CA LYS A 138 8.21 -16.10 38.23
C LYS A 138 7.02 -16.85 37.61
N GLY A 139 6.47 -16.38 36.48
CA GLY A 139 5.31 -16.98 35.82
C GLY A 139 3.97 -16.66 36.50
N GLU A 140 3.95 -15.65 37.37
CA GLU A 140 2.78 -15.23 38.16
C GLU A 140 1.98 -14.17 37.37
N ASN A 141 1.35 -14.61 36.29
CA ASN A 141 0.79 -13.72 35.27
C ASN A 141 -0.27 -12.74 35.80
N GLU A 142 -1.11 -13.12 36.76
CA GLU A 142 -2.10 -12.21 37.35
C GLU A 142 -1.44 -11.11 38.19
N SER A 143 -0.37 -11.43 38.92
CA SER A 143 0.41 -10.47 39.72
C SER A 143 1.22 -9.54 38.81
N ALA A 144 1.81 -10.10 37.74
CA ALA A 144 2.53 -9.32 36.72
C ALA A 144 1.61 -8.32 36.03
N GLN A 145 0.39 -8.74 35.66
CA GLN A 145 -0.63 -7.86 35.08
C GLN A 145 -1.03 -6.74 36.03
N GLU A 146 -1.18 -7.03 37.33
CA GLU A 146 -1.57 -6.03 38.32
C GLU A 146 -0.51 -4.95 38.52
N HIS A 147 0.77 -5.34 38.59
CA HIS A 147 1.89 -4.40 38.69
C HIS A 147 2.12 -3.61 37.39
N TYR A 148 2.03 -4.24 36.20
CA TYR A 148 2.12 -3.52 34.93
C TYR A 148 1.00 -2.51 34.73
N ARG A 149 -0.20 -2.81 35.25
CA ARG A 149 -1.32 -1.87 35.24
C ARG A 149 -1.04 -0.63 36.10
N SER A 150 -0.34 -0.80 37.23
CA SER A 150 0.03 0.29 38.14
C SER A 150 1.12 1.23 37.59
N CYS A 151 1.87 0.79 36.56
CA CYS A 151 2.90 1.59 35.90
C CYS A 151 2.70 1.75 34.38
N ILE A 152 1.46 1.64 33.89
CA ILE A 152 1.14 1.48 32.46
C ILE A 152 1.51 2.68 31.56
N THR A 153 1.74 3.83 32.16
CA THR A 153 2.26 5.08 31.57
C THR A 153 3.75 5.00 31.25
N PHE A 154 4.47 4.02 31.81
CA PHE A 154 5.86 3.73 31.49
C PHE A 154 5.95 3.05 30.11
N TYR A 155 6.82 3.58 29.24
CA TYR A 155 6.86 3.28 27.80
C TYR A 155 6.85 1.78 27.47
N ASP A 156 7.51 0.96 28.28
CA ASP A 156 7.59 -0.50 28.07
C ASP A 156 6.49 -1.30 28.81
N ALA A 157 5.87 -0.75 29.86
CA ALA A 157 4.89 -1.46 30.69
C ALA A 157 3.61 -1.81 29.92
N SER A 158 3.17 -0.91 29.04
CA SER A 158 1.96 -1.08 28.23
C SER A 158 2.05 -2.29 27.29
N GLN A 159 3.19 -2.49 26.62
CA GLN A 159 3.40 -3.61 25.69
C GLN A 159 3.37 -4.96 26.41
N HIS A 160 4.00 -5.05 27.58
CA HIS A 160 3.99 -6.26 28.40
C HIS A 160 2.62 -6.54 29.02
N TYR A 161 1.90 -5.50 29.47
CA TYR A 161 0.53 -5.64 29.96
C TYR A 161 -0.39 -6.24 28.91
N TYR A 162 -0.38 -5.70 27.68
CA TYR A 162 -1.29 -6.15 26.62
C TYR A 162 -0.90 -7.50 26.00
N ALA A 163 0.38 -7.89 26.06
CA ALA A 163 0.81 -9.24 25.72
C ALA A 163 0.25 -10.32 26.68
N LEU A 164 -0.14 -9.91 27.89
CA LEU A 164 -0.70 -10.78 28.91
C LEU A 164 -2.25 -10.81 28.91
N VAL A 165 -2.94 -9.99 28.10
CA VAL A 165 -4.42 -9.97 28.00
C VAL A 165 -4.88 -10.56 26.66
N SER A 166 -6.13 -11.05 26.60
CA SER A 166 -6.64 -11.91 25.52
C SER A 166 -6.35 -11.37 24.10
N SER A 167 -6.02 -12.27 23.17
CA SER A 167 -5.68 -11.94 21.78
C SER A 167 -6.75 -11.12 21.03
N ALA A 168 -8.01 -11.17 21.48
CA ALA A 168 -9.10 -10.38 20.92
C ALA A 168 -8.98 -8.87 21.24
N ASP A 169 -8.43 -8.53 22.41
CA ASP A 169 -8.28 -7.12 22.84
C ASP A 169 -7.08 -6.47 22.15
N GLN A 170 -5.99 -7.22 21.95
CA GLN A 170 -4.83 -6.76 21.19
C GLN A 170 -5.20 -6.42 19.74
N MET A 171 -6.00 -7.28 19.08
CA MET A 171 -6.50 -7.02 17.73
C MET A 171 -7.41 -5.79 17.64
N ALA A 172 -8.23 -5.54 18.67
CA ALA A 172 -9.08 -4.35 18.71
C ALA A 172 -8.26 -3.07 18.88
N TYR A 173 -7.20 -3.12 19.69
CA TYR A 173 -6.28 -2.01 19.92
C TYR A 173 -5.47 -1.66 18.66
N ASP A 174 -4.84 -2.65 18.02
CA ASP A 174 -4.05 -2.46 16.79
C ASP A 174 -4.91 -1.89 15.65
N LYS A 175 -6.15 -2.36 15.54
CA LYS A 175 -7.12 -1.83 14.58
C LYS A 175 -7.48 -0.37 14.86
N GLY A 176 -7.60 0.03 16.13
CA GLY A 176 -7.84 1.42 16.51
C GLY A 176 -6.71 2.35 16.08
N LEU A 177 -5.46 1.91 16.26
CA LEU A 177 -4.26 2.65 15.82
C LEU A 177 -4.18 2.76 14.29
N ASP A 178 -4.42 1.67 13.57
CA ASP A 178 -4.43 1.68 12.10
C ASP A 178 -5.46 2.67 11.54
N LEU A 179 -6.68 2.67 12.10
CA LEU A 179 -7.75 3.59 11.70
C LEU A 179 -7.38 5.07 11.96
N MET A 180 -6.75 5.39 13.09
CA MET A 180 -6.24 6.74 13.35
C MET A 180 -5.19 7.18 12.31
N ASN A 181 -4.29 6.28 11.92
CA ASN A 181 -3.24 6.55 10.94
C ASN A 181 -3.80 6.76 9.52
N THR A 182 -4.90 6.08 9.19
CA THR A 182 -5.62 6.26 7.91
C THR A 182 -6.59 7.45 7.91
N GLY A 183 -6.74 8.16 9.03
CA GLY A 183 -7.62 9.32 9.17
C GLY A 183 -9.09 9.00 9.50
N ASP A 184 -9.44 7.74 9.77
CA ASP A 184 -10.79 7.35 10.22
C ASP A 184 -10.89 7.42 11.76
N TYR A 185 -10.89 8.65 12.27
CA TYR A 185 -10.96 8.91 13.72
C TYR A 185 -12.25 8.39 14.36
N ALA A 186 -13.37 8.38 13.63
CA ALA A 186 -14.62 7.83 14.13
C ALA A 186 -14.57 6.29 14.24
N GLY A 187 -13.99 5.61 13.25
CA GLY A 187 -13.74 4.17 13.31
C GLY A 187 -12.79 3.79 14.45
N ALA A 188 -11.73 4.57 14.65
CA ALA A 188 -10.79 4.40 15.76
C ALA A 188 -11.47 4.55 17.13
N TYR A 189 -12.35 5.54 17.29
CA TYR A 189 -13.12 5.76 18.51
C TYR A 189 -13.86 4.49 18.96
N TYR A 190 -14.48 3.76 18.03
CA TYR A 190 -15.22 2.53 18.35
C TYR A 190 -14.33 1.33 18.61
N ALA A 191 -13.20 1.23 17.92
CA ALA A 191 -12.21 0.21 18.20
C ALA A 191 -11.70 0.34 19.65
N PHE A 192 -11.44 1.57 20.09
CA PHE A 192 -11.09 1.87 21.48
C PHE A 192 -12.28 1.72 22.44
N GLN A 193 -13.50 2.04 22.01
CA GLN A 193 -14.70 1.85 22.84
C GLN A 193 -14.97 0.37 23.18
N ALA A 194 -14.70 -0.55 22.27
CA ALA A 194 -14.83 -1.99 22.51
C ALA A 194 -13.93 -2.49 23.66
N ILE A 195 -12.92 -1.69 23.99
CA ILE A 195 -11.95 -1.92 25.04
C ILE A 195 -11.90 -0.70 26.00
N GLU A 196 -12.99 0.07 26.13
CA GLU A 196 -13.08 1.34 26.92
C GLU A 196 -12.73 1.16 28.40
N ARG A 197 -12.83 -0.07 28.91
CA ARG A 197 -12.38 -0.46 30.25
C ARG A 197 -10.88 -0.22 30.50
N TYR A 198 -10.08 0.07 29.47
CA TYR A 198 -8.67 0.47 29.59
C TYR A 198 -8.51 2.00 29.46
N SER A 199 -7.70 2.58 30.34
CA SER A 199 -7.49 4.03 30.45
C SER A 199 -6.93 4.66 29.18
N ASP A 200 -5.91 4.07 28.54
CA ASP A 200 -5.34 4.59 27.28
C ASP A 200 -6.36 4.62 26.14
N SER A 201 -7.27 3.65 26.09
CA SER A 201 -8.37 3.65 25.12
C SER A 201 -9.37 4.77 25.41
N SER A 202 -9.68 5.01 26.68
CA SER A 202 -10.50 6.15 27.12
C SER A 202 -9.84 7.51 26.81
N ASP A 203 -8.54 7.67 27.05
CA ASP A 203 -7.80 8.90 26.77
C ASP A 203 -7.70 9.19 25.26
N ARG A 204 -7.49 8.15 24.45
CA ARG A 204 -7.53 8.24 22.99
C ARG A 204 -8.92 8.60 22.49
N MET A 205 -9.97 8.04 23.07
CA MET A 205 -11.34 8.45 22.79
C MET A 205 -11.54 9.94 23.06
N VAL A 206 -11.09 10.46 24.22
CA VAL A 206 -11.15 11.90 24.54
C VAL A 206 -10.35 12.75 23.54
N ALA A 207 -9.15 12.31 23.15
CA ALA A 207 -8.33 13.00 22.15
C ALA A 207 -9.01 13.03 20.77
N ILE A 208 -9.67 11.94 20.39
CA ILE A 208 -10.47 11.84 19.17
C ILE A 208 -11.69 12.77 19.23
N GLU A 209 -12.42 12.82 20.34
CA GLU A 209 -13.55 13.76 20.53
C GLU A 209 -13.10 15.21 20.36
N LYS A 210 -11.92 15.55 20.91
CA LYS A 210 -11.31 16.88 20.78
C LYS A 210 -10.89 17.18 19.34
N GLN A 211 -10.32 16.20 18.64
CA GLN A 211 -9.90 16.32 17.24
C GLN A 211 -11.10 16.50 16.28
N LEU A 212 -12.21 15.82 16.57
CA LEU A 212 -13.43 15.88 15.76
C LEU A 212 -14.33 17.06 16.10
N GLY A 213 -14.22 17.62 17.31
CA GLY A 213 -15.08 18.70 17.80
C GLY A 213 -16.50 18.23 18.19
N TYR A 214 -16.74 16.92 18.21
CA TYR A 214 -17.98 16.30 18.66
C TYR A 214 -17.68 14.88 19.19
N LYS A 215 -18.53 14.37 20.09
CA LYS A 215 -18.46 12.98 20.55
C LYS A 215 -18.99 12.04 19.46
N PRO A 216 -18.20 11.08 18.93
CA PRO A 216 -18.71 10.09 17.99
C PRO A 216 -19.88 9.34 18.61
N VAL A 217 -21.06 9.49 18.00
CA VAL A 217 -22.27 8.79 18.41
C VAL A 217 -22.31 7.48 17.65
N SER A 218 -22.45 6.36 18.38
CA SER A 218 -22.38 4.97 17.88
C SER A 218 -22.87 4.82 16.44
N PRO A 219 -22.22 4.00 15.56
CA PRO A 219 -22.69 3.75 14.19
C PRO A 219 -24.14 3.22 14.18
N THR A 220 -24.59 2.71 15.33
CA THR A 220 -25.93 2.20 15.60
C THR A 220 -27.00 3.27 15.69
N ASP A 221 -26.65 4.53 15.99
CA ASP A 221 -27.64 5.56 16.33
C ASP A 221 -27.96 6.50 15.16
N ASN A 222 -27.30 6.31 14.01
CA ASN A 222 -27.56 7.13 12.82
C ASN A 222 -27.40 6.37 11.50
N LEU A 223 -27.68 5.06 11.49
CA LEU A 223 -27.88 4.32 10.24
C LEU A 223 -29.12 4.90 9.57
N GLN A 224 -28.89 5.66 8.50
CA GLN A 224 -29.97 6.31 7.77
C GLN A 224 -30.53 5.35 6.72
N PRO A 225 -31.85 5.38 6.45
CA PRO A 225 -32.42 4.72 5.28
C PRO A 225 -31.66 5.08 4.01
N VAL A 226 -31.65 4.17 3.05
CA VAL A 226 -31.20 4.51 1.69
C VAL A 226 -32.01 5.69 1.16
N LYS A 227 -31.34 6.57 0.42
CA LYS A 227 -31.97 7.69 -0.30
C LYS A 227 -31.79 7.49 -1.80
N ASN A 228 -32.61 8.19 -2.58
CA ASN A 228 -32.55 8.17 -4.04
C ASN A 228 -32.65 6.77 -4.64
N LEU A 229 -33.43 5.88 -4.00
CA LEU A 229 -33.74 4.58 -4.58
C LEU A 229 -34.54 4.77 -5.86
N LYS A 230 -33.99 4.31 -6.99
CA LYS A 230 -34.59 4.45 -8.31
C LYS A 230 -34.35 3.21 -9.15
N ALA A 231 -35.23 2.95 -10.10
CA ALA A 231 -34.95 2.02 -11.17
C ALA A 231 -34.11 2.73 -12.23
N ILE A 232 -33.04 2.07 -12.67
CA ILE A 232 -32.13 2.56 -13.70
C ILE A 232 -32.22 1.75 -14.99
N GLU A 233 -32.80 0.56 -14.94
CA GLU A 233 -33.13 -0.24 -16.11
C GLU A 233 -34.37 -1.09 -15.80
N SER A 234 -35.31 -1.19 -16.75
CA SER A 234 -36.48 -2.06 -16.64
C SER A 234 -36.57 -2.90 -17.92
N LYS A 235 -36.63 -4.21 -17.76
CA LYS A 235 -36.83 -5.21 -18.81
C LYS A 235 -38.07 -6.03 -18.47
N PRO A 236 -38.61 -6.83 -19.40
CA PRO A 236 -39.82 -7.62 -19.18
C PRO A 236 -39.79 -8.51 -17.91
N THR A 237 -38.62 -9.06 -17.57
CA THR A 237 -38.48 -10.01 -16.46
C THR A 237 -37.49 -9.59 -15.38
N GLU A 238 -36.90 -8.40 -15.51
CA GLU A 238 -35.92 -7.91 -14.54
C GLU A 238 -35.93 -6.39 -14.41
N ILE A 239 -35.59 -5.90 -13.23
CA ILE A 239 -35.40 -4.47 -12.98
C ILE A 239 -34.06 -4.27 -12.29
N LYS A 240 -33.23 -3.37 -12.84
CA LYS A 240 -32.04 -2.87 -12.18
C LYS A 240 -32.39 -1.65 -11.36
N ILE A 241 -32.12 -1.71 -10.06
CA ILE A 241 -32.34 -0.60 -9.12
C ILE A 241 -31.01 -0.10 -8.57
N SER A 242 -30.93 1.20 -8.27
CA SER A 242 -29.77 1.82 -7.62
C SER A 242 -30.18 2.82 -6.55
N TRP A 243 -29.25 3.11 -5.62
CA TRP A 243 -29.48 4.02 -4.51
C TRP A 243 -28.20 4.75 -4.09
N SER A 244 -28.36 5.88 -3.40
CA SER A 244 -27.22 6.58 -2.79
C SER A 244 -26.69 5.82 -1.57
N LYS A 245 -25.38 5.91 -1.32
CA LYS A 245 -24.76 5.31 -0.13
C LYS A 245 -25.47 5.82 1.12
N ALA A 246 -26.07 4.91 1.89
CA ALA A 246 -26.65 5.24 3.18
C ALA A 246 -25.52 5.55 4.18
N ARG A 247 -25.74 6.58 5.00
CA ARG A 247 -24.73 7.00 5.98
C ARG A 247 -24.43 5.84 6.92
N HIS A 248 -23.15 5.48 7.05
CA HIS A 248 -22.64 4.38 7.89
C HIS A 248 -23.04 2.95 7.48
N ALA A 249 -23.71 2.76 6.34
CA ALA A 249 -24.03 1.41 5.85
C ALA A 249 -22.78 0.69 5.31
N THR A 250 -22.57 -0.55 5.76
CA THR A 250 -21.52 -1.46 5.29
C THR A 250 -22.04 -2.47 4.27
N ALA A 251 -23.36 -2.69 4.23
CA ALA A 251 -24.04 -3.55 3.27
C ALA A 251 -25.52 -3.14 3.11
N TYR A 252 -26.22 -3.79 2.18
CA TYR A 252 -27.64 -3.58 1.92
C TYR A 252 -28.36 -4.92 1.75
N GLU A 253 -29.58 -5.02 2.27
CA GLU A 253 -30.52 -6.10 1.93
C GLU A 253 -31.58 -5.57 0.97
N VAL A 254 -31.94 -6.37 0.00
CA VAL A 254 -32.91 -6.01 -1.03
C VAL A 254 -34.11 -6.93 -0.91
N TYR A 255 -35.29 -6.33 -0.89
CA TYR A 255 -36.58 -6.99 -0.84
C TYR A 255 -37.47 -6.49 -1.97
N PHE A 256 -38.37 -7.34 -2.42
CA PHE A 256 -39.41 -6.98 -3.37
C PHE A 256 -40.73 -7.65 -3.02
N LYS A 257 -41.84 -7.07 -3.45
CA LYS A 257 -43.16 -7.71 -3.40
C LYS A 257 -43.98 -7.25 -4.59
N ASN A 258 -44.91 -8.08 -5.04
CA ASN A 258 -45.97 -7.58 -5.90
C ASN A 258 -46.73 -6.49 -5.12
N SER A 259 -47.03 -5.34 -5.71
CA SER A 259 -47.68 -4.23 -5.00
C SER A 259 -49.08 -4.59 -4.47
N THR A 260 -49.71 -5.66 -4.97
CA THR A 260 -50.96 -6.21 -4.40
C THR A 260 -50.74 -7.19 -3.24
N SER A 261 -49.49 -7.57 -2.96
CA SER A 261 -49.11 -8.45 -1.85
C SER A 261 -48.78 -7.63 -0.60
N ASN A 262 -49.06 -8.20 0.56
CA ASN A 262 -48.64 -7.64 1.84
C ASN A 262 -47.25 -8.13 2.28
N ASP A 263 -46.78 -9.26 1.73
CA ASP A 263 -45.57 -9.93 2.18
C ASP A 263 -44.35 -9.57 1.32
N TRP A 264 -43.26 -9.15 1.98
CA TRP A 264 -41.97 -8.89 1.35
C TRP A 264 -41.19 -10.18 1.10
N THR A 265 -40.68 -10.35 -0.11
CA THR A 265 -39.75 -11.42 -0.48
C THR A 265 -38.32 -10.91 -0.39
N TYR A 266 -37.45 -11.63 0.33
CA TYR A 266 -36.02 -11.33 0.37
C TYR A 266 -35.37 -11.74 -0.96
N PHE A 267 -34.67 -10.81 -1.60
CA PHE A 267 -33.95 -11.08 -2.84
C PHE A 267 -32.50 -11.47 -2.57
N GLY A 268 -31.79 -10.67 -1.76
CA GLY A 268 -30.36 -10.89 -1.49
C GLY A 268 -29.71 -9.73 -0.74
N ASN A 269 -28.41 -9.85 -0.49
CA ASN A 269 -27.59 -8.79 0.07
C ASN A 269 -26.51 -8.34 -0.92
N THR A 270 -26.01 -7.12 -0.75
CA THR A 270 -24.94 -6.57 -1.58
C THR A 270 -24.18 -5.47 -0.83
N THR A 271 -22.89 -5.32 -1.12
CA THR A 271 -22.09 -4.13 -0.74
C THR A 271 -22.12 -3.06 -1.83
N GLU A 272 -22.58 -3.41 -3.02
CA GLU A 272 -22.76 -2.50 -4.14
C GLU A 272 -23.98 -1.60 -3.95
N ARG A 273 -24.04 -0.54 -4.77
CA ARG A 273 -25.09 0.50 -4.73
C ARG A 273 -26.16 0.31 -5.80
N GLU A 274 -26.12 -0.84 -6.46
CA GLU A 274 -27.08 -1.28 -7.47
C GLU A 274 -27.23 -2.79 -7.45
N ILE A 275 -28.39 -3.29 -7.87
CA ILE A 275 -28.64 -4.71 -8.05
C ILE A 275 -29.68 -4.95 -9.16
N ILE A 276 -29.57 -6.08 -9.86
CA ILE A 276 -30.58 -6.52 -10.82
C ILE A 276 -31.46 -7.56 -10.14
N ILE A 277 -32.77 -7.32 -10.15
CA ILE A 277 -33.78 -8.23 -9.60
C ILE A 277 -34.43 -8.96 -10.77
N HIS A 278 -34.24 -10.28 -10.83
CA HIS A 278 -34.71 -11.14 -11.92
C HIS A 278 -36.01 -11.88 -11.57
N ASN A 279 -36.54 -12.63 -12.54
CA ASN A 279 -37.74 -13.47 -12.42
C ASN A 279 -39.02 -12.70 -12.05
N LEU A 280 -39.09 -11.43 -12.47
CA LEU A 280 -40.30 -10.62 -12.34
C LEU A 280 -41.25 -10.93 -13.51
N ILE A 281 -42.55 -10.72 -13.30
CA ILE A 281 -43.57 -10.95 -14.32
C ILE A 281 -43.86 -9.61 -15.00
N GLU A 282 -43.73 -9.58 -16.33
CA GLU A 282 -44.01 -8.41 -17.14
C GLU A 282 -45.43 -7.88 -16.87
N GLY A 283 -45.55 -6.56 -16.73
CA GLY A 283 -46.83 -5.92 -16.52
C GLY A 283 -47.34 -5.95 -15.07
N ASN A 284 -46.73 -6.70 -14.15
CA ASN A 284 -47.08 -6.62 -12.73
C ASN A 284 -46.35 -5.46 -12.04
N THR A 285 -47.01 -4.71 -11.17
CA THR A 285 -46.33 -3.68 -10.37
C THR A 285 -45.68 -4.31 -9.14
N TYR A 286 -44.44 -3.92 -8.87
CA TYR A 286 -43.68 -4.36 -7.71
C TYR A 286 -43.25 -3.16 -6.86
N ASP A 287 -43.23 -3.37 -5.54
CA ASP A 287 -42.56 -2.48 -4.61
C ASP A 287 -41.19 -3.09 -4.27
N PHE A 288 -40.16 -2.26 -4.31
CA PHE A 288 -38.79 -2.60 -3.93
C PHE A 288 -38.41 -1.86 -2.66
N LYS A 289 -37.73 -2.55 -1.74
CA LYS A 289 -37.23 -1.98 -0.49
C LYS A 289 -35.78 -2.37 -0.31
N VAL A 290 -34.93 -1.38 -0.08
CA VAL A 290 -33.51 -1.61 0.19
C VAL A 290 -33.18 -1.15 1.60
N VAL A 291 -32.84 -2.10 2.46
CA VAL A 291 -32.53 -1.88 3.87
C VAL A 291 -31.02 -1.73 4.01
N SER A 292 -30.56 -0.59 4.54
CA SER A 292 -29.15 -0.42 4.86
C SER A 292 -28.78 -1.22 6.11
N ILE A 293 -27.56 -1.77 6.14
CA ILE A 293 -27.04 -2.59 7.25
C ILE A 293 -25.71 -2.04 7.76
N VAL A 294 -25.53 -2.07 9.09
CA VAL A 294 -24.21 -2.05 9.74
C VAL A 294 -24.17 -3.12 10.84
N GLY A 295 -23.29 -4.11 10.69
CA GLY A 295 -23.27 -5.28 11.59
C GLY A 295 -24.61 -6.02 11.63
N LYS A 296 -25.29 -6.03 12.78
CA LYS A 296 -26.63 -6.64 12.96
C LYS A 296 -27.80 -5.64 12.83
N ILE A 297 -27.51 -4.35 12.66
CA ILE A 297 -28.52 -3.28 12.68
C ILE A 297 -28.98 -2.97 11.27
N LYS A 298 -30.30 -2.72 11.16
CA LYS A 298 -31.01 -2.45 9.91
C LYS A 298 -31.79 -1.15 10.05
N ALA A 299 -31.75 -0.30 9.04
CA ALA A 299 -32.61 0.88 8.95
C ALA A 299 -33.58 0.70 7.78
N GLU A 300 -34.87 0.83 8.05
CA GLU A 300 -35.90 0.59 7.04
C GLU A 300 -35.75 1.54 5.84
N GLY A 301 -35.73 0.94 4.66
CA GLY A 301 -35.36 1.58 3.40
C GLY A 301 -36.43 2.43 2.74
N ALA A 302 -36.01 3.26 1.80
CA ALA A 302 -36.92 3.85 0.82
C ALA A 302 -37.64 2.76 0.04
N ILE A 303 -38.92 2.99 -0.28
CA ILE A 303 -39.74 2.13 -1.13
C ILE A 303 -39.78 2.74 -2.52
N LEU A 304 -39.49 1.93 -3.52
CA LEU A 304 -39.64 2.27 -4.93
C LEU A 304 -40.76 1.42 -5.52
N ASN A 305 -41.77 2.06 -6.08
CA ASN A 305 -42.79 1.39 -6.88
C ASN A 305 -42.35 1.38 -8.36
N ASN A 306 -42.28 0.21 -8.99
CA ASN A 306 -42.01 0.12 -10.42
C ASN A 306 -42.62 -1.14 -11.05
N GLN A 307 -42.82 -1.10 -12.37
CA GLN A 307 -43.41 -2.17 -13.15
C GLN A 307 -42.36 -2.68 -14.18
N PRO A 308 -42.05 -3.99 -14.22
CA PRO A 308 -41.22 -4.59 -15.26
C PRO A 308 -41.97 -4.38 -16.56
N THR A 309 -41.43 -3.49 -17.35
CA THR A 309 -41.99 -3.05 -18.61
C THR A 309 -40.82 -2.87 -19.54
N ASN A 310 -41.06 -3.01 -20.83
CA ASN A 310 -40.10 -2.60 -21.84
C ASN A 310 -40.05 -1.05 -21.95
N LYS A 311 -40.07 -0.34 -20.81
CA LYS A 311 -39.91 1.11 -20.76
C LYS A 311 -38.44 1.42 -20.60
N SER A 312 -37.81 1.69 -21.74
CA SER A 312 -36.55 2.41 -21.81
C SER A 312 -36.63 3.67 -20.94
N THR A 313 -35.53 3.99 -20.25
CA THR A 313 -35.21 5.37 -19.81
C THR A 313 -35.59 6.33 -20.94
N PRO A 314 -36.11 7.56 -20.69
CA PRO A 314 -36.37 8.50 -21.78
C PRO A 314 -35.10 8.62 -22.64
N THR A 315 -35.13 7.99 -23.82
CA THR A 315 -34.01 7.96 -24.74
C THR A 315 -34.18 9.16 -25.65
N HIS A 316 -33.29 10.13 -25.49
CA HIS A 316 -33.22 11.24 -26.42
C HIS A 316 -32.26 10.83 -27.54
N THR A 317 -32.80 10.69 -28.74
CA THR A 317 -32.02 10.41 -29.92
C THR A 317 -31.23 11.64 -30.33
N VAL A 318 -29.95 11.45 -30.63
CA VAL A 318 -29.04 12.53 -31.04
C VAL A 318 -28.36 12.18 -32.37
N THR A 319 -28.28 13.15 -33.28
CA THR A 319 -27.74 12.93 -34.63
C THR A 319 -26.55 13.81 -34.99
N THR A 320 -26.26 14.85 -34.21
CA THR A 320 -25.12 15.75 -34.44
C THR A 320 -24.33 16.07 -33.17
N TRP A 321 -23.10 16.57 -33.34
CA TRP A 321 -22.23 17.00 -32.24
C TRP A 321 -22.87 18.12 -31.39
N GLY A 322 -23.41 19.14 -32.07
CA GLY A 322 -24.07 20.27 -31.39
C GLY A 322 -25.36 19.86 -30.67
N GLU A 323 -26.15 18.95 -31.25
CA GLU A 323 -27.33 18.39 -30.57
C GLU A 323 -26.95 17.65 -29.30
N LEU A 324 -25.85 16.86 -29.31
CA LEU A 324 -25.38 16.15 -28.13
C LEU A 324 -25.00 17.12 -27.03
N GLN A 325 -24.16 18.11 -27.35
CA GLN A 325 -23.69 19.09 -26.39
C GLN A 325 -24.85 19.88 -25.78
N HIS A 326 -25.78 20.37 -26.62
CA HIS A 326 -26.96 21.10 -26.14
C HIS A 326 -27.87 20.25 -25.26
N SER A 327 -28.03 18.97 -25.60
CA SER A 327 -28.85 18.04 -24.83
C SER A 327 -28.25 17.77 -23.44
N ILE A 328 -26.92 17.69 -23.34
CA ILE A 328 -26.19 17.54 -22.07
C ILE A 328 -26.38 18.80 -21.20
N GLU A 329 -26.24 19.99 -21.76
CA GLU A 329 -26.37 21.27 -21.03
C GLU A 329 -27.77 21.52 -20.46
N THR A 330 -28.79 20.98 -21.12
CA THR A 330 -30.21 21.13 -20.73
C THR A 330 -30.74 19.94 -19.93
N ALA A 331 -29.88 18.99 -19.58
CA ALA A 331 -30.26 17.81 -18.79
C ALA A 331 -30.80 18.24 -17.42
N SER A 332 -31.96 17.70 -17.03
CA SER A 332 -32.63 18.00 -15.75
C SER A 332 -32.72 16.80 -14.80
N ASN A 333 -32.35 15.60 -15.27
CA ASN A 333 -32.27 14.37 -14.50
C ASN A 333 -31.31 13.40 -15.21
N GLY A 334 -30.93 12.28 -14.58
CA GLY A 334 -29.95 11.32 -15.13
C GLY A 334 -30.39 10.61 -16.41
N THR A 335 -30.38 11.34 -17.52
CA THR A 335 -30.90 10.98 -18.84
C THR A 335 -29.89 10.15 -19.64
N THR A 336 -30.42 9.25 -20.48
CA THR A 336 -29.64 8.52 -21.47
C THR A 336 -29.82 9.14 -22.85
N TYR A 337 -28.72 9.58 -23.45
CA TYR A 337 -28.68 10.03 -24.85
C TYR A 337 -28.23 8.88 -25.72
N VAL A 338 -29.00 8.57 -26.76
CA VAL A 338 -28.73 7.45 -27.67
C VAL A 338 -28.34 8.03 -29.02
N LEU A 339 -27.21 7.60 -29.57
CA LEU A 339 -26.84 7.97 -30.93
C LEU A 339 -27.67 7.17 -31.93
N ASP A 340 -28.14 7.86 -32.97
CA ASP A 340 -28.78 7.23 -34.15
C ASP A 340 -27.94 7.42 -35.43
N ASN A 341 -26.86 8.19 -35.32
CA ASN A 341 -25.86 8.38 -36.37
C ASN A 341 -24.48 8.57 -35.76
N ASN A 342 -23.44 8.36 -36.58
CA ASN A 342 -22.11 8.85 -36.25
C ASN A 342 -22.16 10.38 -36.18
N ILE A 343 -21.57 10.95 -35.13
CA ILE A 343 -21.49 12.40 -34.92
C ILE A 343 -20.07 12.89 -35.09
N PHE A 344 -19.93 14.05 -35.73
CA PHE A 344 -18.64 14.63 -36.09
C PHE A 344 -18.55 16.06 -35.56
N GLY A 345 -17.47 16.39 -34.86
CA GLY A 345 -17.18 17.75 -34.41
C GLY A 345 -16.54 18.58 -35.53
N GLY A 346 -15.25 18.36 -35.77
CA GLY A 346 -14.43 19.09 -36.74
C GLY A 346 -13.51 20.13 -36.07
N ASP A 347 -12.47 20.57 -36.78
CA ASP A 347 -11.33 21.34 -36.21
C ASP A 347 -11.70 22.57 -35.34
N ASN A 348 -12.85 23.20 -35.58
CA ASN A 348 -13.28 24.42 -34.87
C ASN A 348 -14.28 24.18 -33.74
N GLU A 349 -14.84 22.97 -33.63
CA GLU A 349 -15.74 22.63 -32.53
C GLU A 349 -14.99 22.53 -31.21
N LYS A 350 -15.69 22.67 -30.09
CA LYS A 350 -15.13 22.39 -28.76
C LYS A 350 -15.36 20.92 -28.38
N PRO A 351 -14.55 20.35 -27.47
CA PRO A 351 -14.82 19.03 -26.89
C PRO A 351 -16.23 18.94 -26.30
N ILE A 352 -16.85 17.76 -26.39
CA ILE A 352 -18.09 17.51 -25.64
C ILE A 352 -17.76 17.60 -24.16
N THR A 353 -18.37 18.54 -23.46
CA THR A 353 -18.04 18.87 -22.07
C THR A 353 -19.17 18.45 -21.15
N ILE A 354 -18.86 17.55 -20.21
CA ILE A 354 -19.77 17.13 -19.16
C ILE A 354 -19.52 17.99 -17.93
N SER A 355 -20.56 18.70 -17.51
CA SER A 355 -20.54 19.61 -16.37
C SER A 355 -21.76 19.41 -15.47
N GLY A 356 -21.58 19.61 -14.16
CA GLY A 356 -22.66 19.57 -13.18
C GLY A 356 -22.83 18.21 -12.51
N GLU A 357 -23.64 18.19 -11.44
CA GLU A 357 -23.80 17.02 -10.57
C GLU A 357 -24.73 15.94 -11.16
N ILE A 358 -25.42 16.24 -12.26
CA ILE A 358 -26.37 15.33 -12.90
C ILE A 358 -25.59 14.25 -13.67
N PRO A 359 -25.71 12.96 -13.31
CA PRO A 359 -25.01 11.90 -14.03
C PRO A 359 -25.57 11.75 -15.45
N ILE A 360 -24.71 11.73 -16.46
CA ILE A 360 -25.09 11.58 -17.86
C ILE A 360 -24.74 10.18 -18.36
N THR A 361 -25.62 9.59 -19.17
CA THR A 361 -25.30 8.37 -19.93
C THR A 361 -25.37 8.64 -21.42
N ILE A 362 -24.33 8.24 -22.16
CA ILE A 362 -24.29 8.24 -23.62
C ILE A 362 -24.24 6.77 -24.08
N GLU A 363 -25.27 6.33 -24.80
CA GLU A 363 -25.30 5.05 -25.49
C GLU A 363 -24.92 5.26 -26.95
N LEU A 364 -23.81 4.66 -27.36
CA LEU A 364 -23.29 4.82 -28.72
C LEU A 364 -24.10 4.04 -29.75
N ASN A 365 -24.77 2.95 -29.36
CA ASN A 365 -25.63 2.15 -30.25
C ASN A 365 -24.92 1.74 -31.56
N GLY A 366 -23.63 1.42 -31.47
CA GLY A 366 -22.75 1.06 -32.59
C GLY A 366 -22.23 2.23 -33.41
N HIS A 367 -22.54 3.48 -33.03
CA HIS A 367 -22.11 4.69 -33.71
C HIS A 367 -20.82 5.30 -33.13
N THR A 368 -20.23 6.20 -33.90
CA THR A 368 -18.96 6.85 -33.59
C THR A 368 -19.17 8.29 -33.13
N ILE A 369 -18.46 8.70 -32.07
CA ILE A 369 -18.19 10.09 -31.74
C ILE A 369 -16.78 10.42 -32.25
N ASP A 370 -16.71 11.21 -33.32
CA ASP A 370 -15.46 11.58 -33.97
C ASP A 370 -15.21 13.08 -33.84
N ARG A 371 -14.15 13.45 -33.11
CA ARG A 371 -13.73 14.85 -32.96
C ARG A 371 -13.21 15.46 -34.26
N ALA A 372 -12.75 14.62 -35.19
CA ALA A 372 -12.31 14.93 -36.54
C ALA A 372 -11.22 16.02 -36.60
N CYS A 373 -10.28 16.02 -35.65
CA CYS A 373 -9.15 16.95 -35.67
C CYS A 373 -8.12 16.54 -36.76
N SER A 374 -7.98 17.35 -37.81
CA SER A 374 -7.03 17.14 -38.90
C SER A 374 -5.56 17.36 -38.49
N LYS A 375 -5.35 18.09 -37.39
CA LYS A 375 -4.06 18.45 -36.81
C LYS A 375 -4.20 18.64 -35.31
N ALA A 376 -3.06 18.65 -34.61
CA ALA A 376 -3.03 18.94 -33.18
C ALA A 376 -3.51 20.38 -32.89
N VAL A 377 -4.57 20.52 -32.10
CA VAL A 377 -5.12 21.79 -31.60
C VAL A 377 -5.11 21.83 -30.07
N ASP A 378 -5.34 22.98 -29.45
CA ASP A 378 -5.20 23.10 -27.99
C ASP A 378 -6.39 22.45 -27.24
N GLU A 379 -7.62 22.60 -27.76
CA GLU A 379 -8.85 21.96 -27.28
C GLU A 379 -9.24 20.77 -28.18
N GLY A 380 -8.27 19.89 -28.43
CA GLY A 380 -8.38 18.77 -29.38
C GLY A 380 -8.98 17.48 -28.84
N SER A 381 -9.41 17.46 -27.57
CA SER A 381 -10.02 16.26 -26.95
C SER A 381 -11.40 15.97 -27.52
N VAL A 382 -11.82 14.71 -27.53
CA VAL A 382 -13.20 14.34 -27.92
C VAL A 382 -14.18 14.72 -26.81
N ILE A 383 -13.89 14.29 -25.58
CA ILE A 383 -14.76 14.47 -24.40
C ILE A 383 -13.95 15.01 -23.22
N VAL A 384 -14.54 15.91 -22.43
CA VAL A 384 -13.99 16.38 -21.16
C VAL A 384 -15.03 16.18 -20.06
N VAL A 385 -14.66 15.45 -19.00
CA VAL A 385 -15.50 15.25 -17.81
C VAL A 385 -14.97 16.12 -16.69
N LEU A 386 -15.67 17.21 -16.36
CA LEU A 386 -15.25 18.16 -15.34
C LEU A 386 -15.39 17.60 -13.92
N GLU A 387 -14.71 18.25 -12.97
CA GLU A 387 -14.79 17.93 -11.55
C GLU A 387 -16.25 17.95 -11.07
N GLY A 388 -16.60 17.04 -10.15
CA GLY A 388 -17.96 16.87 -9.64
C GLY A 388 -18.96 16.25 -10.64
N SER A 389 -18.55 16.03 -11.89
CA SER A 389 -19.42 15.48 -12.95
C SER A 389 -19.23 13.98 -13.12
N SER A 390 -20.28 13.28 -13.58
CA SER A 390 -20.25 11.83 -13.81
C SER A 390 -20.77 11.49 -15.20
N LEU A 391 -19.96 10.79 -15.98
CA LEU A 391 -20.32 10.28 -17.30
C LEU A 391 -20.29 8.74 -17.31
N THR A 392 -21.29 8.13 -17.94
CA THR A 392 -21.25 6.74 -18.39
C THR A 392 -21.33 6.73 -19.91
N ILE A 393 -20.39 6.06 -20.57
CA ILE A 393 -20.46 5.77 -22.00
C ILE A 393 -20.61 4.27 -22.14
N VAL A 394 -21.65 3.85 -22.85
CA VAL A 394 -21.98 2.45 -23.06
C VAL A 394 -22.17 2.18 -24.55
N ASP A 395 -21.74 1.01 -24.99
CA ASP A 395 -22.14 0.46 -26.27
C ASP A 395 -22.49 -1.02 -26.13
N ARG A 396 -23.76 -1.35 -26.38
CA ARG A 396 -24.23 -2.75 -26.30
C ARG A 396 -23.93 -3.56 -27.56
N THR A 397 -23.40 -2.93 -28.60
CA THR A 397 -23.14 -3.57 -29.90
C THR A 397 -21.69 -4.05 -30.07
N GLY A 398 -20.76 -3.53 -29.26
CA GLY A 398 -19.31 -3.73 -29.36
C GLY A 398 -18.64 -2.96 -30.52
N LYS A 399 -19.34 -2.01 -31.15
CA LYS A 399 -18.88 -1.25 -32.33
C LYS A 399 -18.78 0.26 -32.07
N GLY A 400 -19.42 0.75 -31.02
CA GLY A 400 -19.41 2.15 -30.65
C GLY A 400 -18.00 2.65 -30.42
N THR A 401 -17.65 3.78 -31.02
CA THR A 401 -16.25 4.24 -31.08
C THR A 401 -16.09 5.71 -30.69
N ILE A 402 -15.03 6.03 -29.96
CA ILE A 402 -14.58 7.40 -29.64
C ILE A 402 -13.23 7.63 -30.33
N THR A 403 -13.17 8.60 -31.24
CA THR A 403 -11.99 8.81 -32.10
C THR A 403 -11.79 10.26 -32.55
N GLY A 404 -10.70 10.49 -33.30
CA GLY A 404 -10.39 11.73 -33.98
C GLY A 404 -9.90 12.86 -33.09
N GLY A 405 -9.66 12.59 -31.80
CA GLY A 405 -9.07 13.56 -30.89
C GLY A 405 -7.59 13.76 -31.20
N ASN A 406 -7.16 15.00 -31.34
CA ASN A 406 -5.76 15.34 -31.61
C ASN A 406 -5.40 16.65 -30.90
N THR A 407 -4.78 16.52 -29.72
CA THR A 407 -4.44 17.66 -28.86
C THR A 407 -2.94 17.78 -28.64
N LYS A 408 -2.47 19.03 -28.47
CA LYS A 408 -1.11 19.29 -27.96
C LYS A 408 -1.00 19.12 -26.45
N ASN A 409 -2.14 18.98 -25.78
CA ASN A 409 -2.27 18.92 -24.32
C ASN A 409 -2.60 17.49 -23.88
N LEU A 410 -3.49 17.34 -22.90
CA LEU A 410 -3.79 16.09 -22.22
C LEU A 410 -5.02 15.41 -22.86
N GLY A 411 -5.09 14.08 -22.83
CA GLY A 411 -6.29 13.30 -23.15
C GLY A 411 -6.81 13.51 -24.57
N GLY A 412 -6.30 12.74 -25.54
CA GLY A 412 -6.72 12.88 -26.94
C GLY A 412 -8.17 12.47 -27.13
N GLY A 413 -8.53 11.28 -26.64
CA GLY A 413 -9.92 10.84 -26.59
C GLY A 413 -10.68 11.57 -25.50
N ILE A 414 -10.30 11.33 -24.24
CA ILE A 414 -11.06 11.77 -23.07
C ILE A 414 -10.15 12.35 -21.98
N ILE A 415 -10.54 13.49 -21.40
CA ILE A 415 -9.96 14.03 -20.16
C ILE A 415 -10.94 13.82 -19.01
N ILE A 416 -10.44 13.34 -17.87
CA ILE A 416 -11.25 13.02 -16.68
C ILE A 416 -10.74 13.80 -15.46
N TYR A 417 -11.51 14.80 -15.06
CA TYR A 417 -11.42 15.46 -13.75
C TYR A 417 -12.48 14.93 -12.77
N GLY A 418 -13.62 14.46 -13.29
CA GLY A 418 -14.70 13.83 -12.53
C GLY A 418 -14.66 12.30 -12.55
N SER A 419 -15.80 11.66 -12.79
CA SER A 419 -15.93 10.19 -12.87
C SER A 419 -16.39 9.74 -14.25
N LEU A 420 -15.72 8.73 -14.81
CA LEU A 420 -16.09 8.09 -16.06
C LEU A 420 -16.26 6.57 -15.89
N VAL A 421 -17.35 6.04 -16.45
CA VAL A 421 -17.53 4.61 -16.73
C VAL A 421 -17.57 4.40 -18.24
N VAL A 422 -16.77 3.46 -18.75
CA VAL A 422 -16.74 3.02 -20.15
C VAL A 422 -17.13 1.54 -20.20
N ASP A 423 -18.13 1.19 -20.99
CA ASP A 423 -18.74 -0.16 -21.00
C ASP A 423 -19.02 -0.63 -22.44
N GLY A 424 -18.23 -1.57 -22.95
CA GLY A 424 -18.36 -2.09 -24.32
C GLY A 424 -17.92 -1.14 -25.45
N VAL A 425 -17.11 -0.14 -25.16
CA VAL A 425 -16.76 0.94 -26.10
C VAL A 425 -15.33 0.79 -26.64
N ASN A 426 -15.14 1.16 -27.91
CA ASN A 426 -13.82 1.30 -28.52
C ASN A 426 -13.32 2.74 -28.40
N ILE A 427 -12.08 2.94 -27.94
CA ILE A 427 -11.42 4.25 -27.92
C ILE A 427 -10.14 4.14 -28.74
N GLU A 428 -10.15 4.68 -29.96
CA GLU A 428 -9.07 4.48 -30.91
C GLU A 428 -8.66 5.69 -31.73
N GLY A 429 -7.40 5.69 -32.19
CA GLY A 429 -6.89 6.68 -33.13
C GLY A 429 -6.70 8.09 -32.56
N ASN A 430 -6.68 8.24 -31.24
CA ASN A 430 -6.56 9.53 -30.58
C ASN A 430 -5.10 9.88 -30.25
N GLN A 431 -4.79 11.19 -30.22
CA GLN A 431 -3.44 11.70 -30.07
C GLN A 431 -3.35 12.83 -29.03
N ALA A 432 -2.33 12.77 -28.17
CA ALA A 432 -2.09 13.76 -27.12
C ALA A 432 -0.61 13.92 -26.73
N TYR A 433 -0.33 14.84 -25.80
CA TYR A 433 0.94 14.89 -25.07
C TYR A 433 1.01 13.78 -24.01
N HIS A 434 -0.03 13.65 -23.18
CA HIS A 434 -0.22 12.57 -22.22
C HIS A 434 -1.61 11.95 -22.38
N GLY A 435 -1.71 10.62 -22.30
CA GLY A 435 -3.00 9.94 -22.41
C GLY A 435 -3.57 10.06 -23.81
N GLY A 436 -2.97 9.36 -24.78
CA GLY A 436 -3.43 9.42 -26.18
C GLY A 436 -4.92 9.11 -26.28
N ALA A 437 -5.37 8.05 -25.62
CA ALA A 437 -6.79 7.73 -25.48
C ALA A 437 -7.42 8.50 -24.30
N ILE A 438 -6.92 8.28 -23.09
CA ILE A 438 -7.53 8.80 -21.86
C ILE A 438 -6.45 9.40 -20.96
N TYR A 439 -6.74 10.59 -20.43
CA TYR A 439 -6.01 11.20 -19.34
C TYR A 439 -6.90 11.30 -18.09
N VAL A 440 -6.41 10.78 -16.96
CA VAL A 440 -7.08 10.86 -15.66
C VAL A 440 -6.30 11.79 -14.75
N GLU A 441 -6.91 12.92 -14.38
CA GLU A 441 -6.33 13.86 -13.44
C GLU A 441 -6.38 13.32 -12.01
N LYS A 442 -5.55 13.88 -11.12
CA LYS A 442 -5.64 13.62 -9.69
C LYS A 442 -7.05 13.90 -9.17
N GLY A 443 -7.63 12.91 -8.47
CA GLY A 443 -9.01 12.96 -7.97
C GLY A 443 -10.05 12.42 -8.97
N GLY A 444 -9.68 12.28 -10.25
CA GLY A 444 -10.49 11.63 -11.26
C GLY A 444 -10.60 10.12 -11.05
N VAL A 445 -11.72 9.55 -11.50
CA VAL A 445 -12.01 8.12 -11.39
C VAL A 445 -12.40 7.57 -12.76
N LEU A 446 -11.68 6.55 -13.19
CA LEU A 446 -11.96 5.83 -14.44
C LEU A 446 -12.32 4.37 -14.14
N LYS A 447 -13.44 3.91 -14.69
CA LYS A 447 -13.79 2.49 -14.77
C LYS A 447 -13.99 2.09 -16.23
N VAL A 448 -13.28 1.06 -16.69
CA VAL A 448 -13.39 0.52 -18.04
C VAL A 448 -13.77 -0.95 -17.93
N ARG A 449 -14.84 -1.36 -18.61
CA ARG A 449 -15.36 -2.74 -18.56
C ARG A 449 -16.08 -3.20 -19.82
N GLY A 450 -16.60 -4.42 -19.78
CA GLY A 450 -17.57 -4.92 -20.75
C GLY A 450 -16.96 -5.20 -22.13
N ALA A 451 -15.74 -5.73 -22.18
CA ALA A 451 -14.99 -5.94 -23.43
C ALA A 451 -14.66 -4.65 -24.19
N SER A 452 -14.52 -3.51 -23.49
CA SER A 452 -14.01 -2.27 -24.09
C SER A 452 -12.58 -2.45 -24.63
N VAL A 453 -12.28 -1.77 -25.73
CA VAL A 453 -10.97 -1.83 -26.40
C VAL A 453 -10.35 -0.44 -26.51
N ILE A 454 -9.14 -0.28 -25.97
CA ILE A 454 -8.35 0.97 -26.11
C ILE A 454 -7.20 0.68 -27.06
N SER A 455 -7.25 1.23 -28.28
CA SER A 455 -6.27 0.85 -29.30
C SER A 455 -5.79 1.93 -30.25
N LYS A 456 -4.60 1.77 -30.82
CA LYS A 456 -4.03 2.68 -31.85
C LYS A 456 -3.98 4.14 -31.41
N ASN A 457 -3.89 4.40 -30.11
CA ASN A 457 -3.74 5.75 -29.58
C ASN A 457 -2.25 6.08 -29.44
N TYR A 458 -1.93 7.37 -29.54
CA TYR A 458 -0.56 7.85 -29.53
C TYR A 458 -0.36 9.01 -28.56
N ALA A 459 0.64 8.89 -27.69
CA ALA A 459 1.09 9.99 -26.84
C ALA A 459 2.50 10.43 -27.21
N THR A 460 2.73 11.73 -27.38
CA THR A 460 4.08 12.25 -27.65
C THR A 460 5.00 12.16 -26.42
N LYS A 461 4.45 11.90 -25.22
CA LYS A 461 5.19 11.63 -24.00
C LYS A 461 4.75 10.31 -23.35
N ASP A 462 3.85 10.30 -22.38
CA ASP A 462 3.53 9.10 -21.59
C ASP A 462 2.07 8.65 -21.75
N GLY A 463 1.80 7.36 -21.59
CA GLY A 463 0.44 6.81 -21.61
C GLY A 463 -0.18 6.86 -23.01
N GLY A 464 0.29 6.02 -23.93
CA GLY A 464 -0.26 5.96 -25.30
C GLY A 464 -1.76 5.67 -25.30
N GLY A 465 -2.17 4.64 -24.54
CA GLY A 465 -3.57 4.38 -24.21
C GLY A 465 -4.04 5.29 -23.06
N ILE A 466 -3.67 4.93 -21.84
CA ILE A 466 -4.12 5.61 -20.61
C ILE A 466 -2.93 6.27 -19.92
N TYR A 467 -3.11 7.50 -19.46
CA TYR A 467 -2.25 8.15 -18.48
C TYR A 467 -3.08 8.50 -17.24
N SER A 468 -2.63 8.13 -16.03
CA SER A 468 -3.39 8.37 -14.80
C SER A 468 -2.56 8.92 -13.63
N HIS A 469 -3.06 10.03 -13.06
CA HIS A 469 -2.77 10.50 -11.70
C HIS A 469 -3.92 10.19 -10.71
N GLY A 470 -5.05 9.72 -11.21
CA GLY A 470 -6.24 9.35 -10.44
C GLY A 470 -6.36 7.84 -10.21
N ILE A 471 -7.58 7.39 -9.91
CA ILE A 471 -7.90 5.98 -9.65
C ILE A 471 -8.39 5.34 -10.95
N ILE A 472 -7.80 4.20 -11.33
CA ILE A 472 -8.24 3.42 -12.50
C ILE A 472 -8.66 2.01 -12.10
N SER A 473 -9.78 1.55 -12.67
CA SER A 473 -10.24 0.17 -12.60
C SER A 473 -10.52 -0.32 -14.02
N ILE A 474 -9.84 -1.36 -14.44
CA ILE A 474 -9.97 -1.96 -15.76
C ILE A 474 -10.33 -3.43 -15.58
N ASP A 475 -11.43 -3.85 -16.18
CA ASP A 475 -12.00 -5.19 -15.96
C ASP A 475 -12.50 -5.77 -17.28
N GLU A 476 -12.06 -6.97 -17.65
CA GLU A 476 -12.54 -7.64 -18.88
C GLU A 476 -12.34 -6.80 -20.15
N CYS A 477 -11.15 -6.22 -20.33
CA CYS A 477 -10.87 -5.30 -21.42
C CYS A 477 -9.65 -5.72 -22.27
N ARG A 478 -9.42 -4.98 -23.36
CA ARG A 478 -8.21 -5.10 -24.18
C ARG A 478 -7.54 -3.74 -24.40
N ILE A 479 -6.24 -3.66 -24.15
CA ILE A 479 -5.44 -2.44 -24.38
C ILE A 479 -4.31 -2.81 -25.34
N GLU A 480 -4.42 -2.35 -26.58
CA GLU A 480 -3.57 -2.87 -27.64
C GLU A 480 -3.09 -1.84 -28.65
N ASN A 481 -1.93 -2.11 -29.27
CA ASN A 481 -1.45 -1.31 -30.39
C ASN A 481 -1.33 0.19 -30.09
N ASN A 482 -1.19 0.57 -28.82
CA ASN A 482 -0.95 1.95 -28.44
C ASN A 482 0.57 2.24 -28.45
N THR A 483 0.92 3.50 -28.68
CA THR A 483 2.31 3.92 -28.80
C THR A 483 2.57 5.20 -28.01
N CYS A 484 3.78 5.35 -27.48
CA CYS A 484 4.23 6.62 -26.92
C CYS A 484 5.74 6.80 -27.08
N LYS A 485 6.27 7.99 -26.81
CA LYS A 485 7.73 8.25 -26.86
C LYS A 485 8.40 8.28 -25.47
N GLY A 486 7.61 8.22 -24.41
CA GLY A 486 8.01 8.19 -23.00
C GLY A 486 7.78 6.80 -22.43
N GLY A 487 7.05 6.65 -21.33
CA GLY A 487 6.70 5.34 -20.77
C GLY A 487 5.23 4.97 -20.86
N GLY A 488 4.95 3.68 -20.66
CA GLY A 488 3.59 3.16 -20.56
C GLY A 488 2.83 3.29 -21.87
N ALA A 489 3.26 2.60 -22.93
CA ALA A 489 2.55 2.72 -24.22
C ALA A 489 1.09 2.27 -24.10
N GLY A 490 0.80 1.21 -23.34
CA GLY A 490 -0.56 0.88 -22.91
C GLY A 490 -1.06 1.80 -21.79
N ILE A 491 -0.45 1.68 -20.60
CA ILE A 491 -0.85 2.40 -19.38
C ILE A 491 0.37 3.05 -18.72
N TRP A 492 0.25 4.32 -18.36
CA TRP A 492 1.06 4.99 -17.35
C TRP A 492 0.21 5.28 -16.12
N SER A 493 0.66 4.88 -14.92
CA SER A 493 -0.05 5.17 -13.66
C SER A 493 0.88 5.62 -12.53
N ASP A 494 0.66 6.83 -12.03
CA ASP A 494 1.18 7.31 -10.76
C ASP A 494 0.16 7.17 -9.60
N GLY A 495 -1.12 6.99 -9.93
CA GLY A 495 -2.20 6.73 -8.97
C GLY A 495 -2.50 5.24 -8.79
N ASP A 496 -3.51 4.94 -7.96
CA ASP A 496 -3.94 3.58 -7.67
C ASP A 496 -4.62 2.92 -8.88
N ALA A 497 -4.22 1.69 -9.19
CA ALA A 497 -4.71 0.96 -10.35
C ALA A 497 -5.11 -0.47 -10.00
N THR A 498 -6.30 -0.87 -10.45
CA THR A 498 -6.76 -2.28 -10.44
C THR A 498 -7.02 -2.74 -11.86
N ILE A 499 -6.35 -3.81 -12.28
CA ILE A 499 -6.50 -4.40 -13.61
C ILE A 499 -6.89 -5.87 -13.41
N ASN A 500 -8.07 -6.26 -13.88
CA ASN A 500 -8.58 -7.62 -13.76
C ASN A 500 -9.01 -8.17 -15.12
N ASN A 501 -8.76 -9.46 -15.35
CA ASN A 501 -9.24 -10.20 -16.53
C ASN A 501 -8.98 -9.46 -17.86
N THR A 502 -7.84 -8.78 -17.98
CA THR A 502 -7.56 -7.85 -19.08
C THR A 502 -6.35 -8.32 -19.88
N GLU A 503 -6.40 -8.08 -21.19
CA GLU A 503 -5.28 -8.33 -22.08
C GLU A 503 -4.59 -7.02 -22.49
N ILE A 504 -3.29 -6.91 -22.22
CA ILE A 504 -2.46 -5.74 -22.58
C ILE A 504 -1.40 -6.20 -23.56
N CYS A 505 -1.54 -5.85 -24.83
CA CYS A 505 -0.69 -6.44 -25.86
C CYS A 505 -0.31 -5.55 -27.03
N GLU A 506 0.80 -5.89 -27.70
CA GLU A 506 1.24 -5.20 -28.92
C GLU A 506 1.45 -3.68 -28.75
N ASN A 507 1.65 -3.19 -27.52
CA ASN A 507 1.96 -1.78 -27.28
C ASN A 507 3.46 -1.53 -27.46
N ARG A 508 3.83 -0.44 -28.15
CA ARG A 508 5.18 -0.25 -28.71
C ARG A 508 5.71 1.18 -28.55
N ASP A 509 6.96 1.35 -28.97
CA ASP A 509 7.71 2.61 -29.12
C ASP A 509 8.02 3.38 -27.82
N ALA A 510 7.46 2.95 -26.68
CA ALA A 510 7.84 3.46 -25.38
C ALA A 510 9.35 3.26 -25.10
N VAL A 511 9.90 4.17 -24.31
CA VAL A 511 11.20 4.04 -23.64
C VAL A 511 11.11 2.97 -22.56
N ASN A 512 10.12 3.04 -21.66
CA ASN A 512 9.97 2.07 -20.57
C ASN A 512 8.52 1.59 -20.44
N GLY A 513 8.31 0.33 -20.05
CA GLY A 513 6.97 -0.20 -19.79
C GLY A 513 6.11 -0.28 -21.05
N GLY A 514 6.32 -1.30 -21.88
CA GLY A 514 5.61 -1.40 -23.16
C GLY A 514 4.11 -1.54 -22.95
N GLY A 515 3.72 -2.49 -22.09
CA GLY A 515 2.34 -2.56 -21.58
C GLY A 515 2.08 -1.49 -20.53
N ILE A 516 2.84 -1.51 -19.44
CA ILE A 516 2.58 -0.70 -18.25
C ILE A 516 3.86 -0.03 -17.74
N ALA A 517 3.78 1.25 -17.43
CA ALA A 517 4.70 1.94 -16.53
C ALA A 517 3.94 2.34 -15.26
N SER A 518 4.37 1.84 -14.10
CA SER A 518 3.73 2.08 -12.81
C SER A 518 4.70 2.68 -11.81
N HIS A 519 4.21 3.69 -11.10
CA HIS A 519 4.90 4.38 -10.01
C HIS A 519 4.03 4.54 -8.75
N GLY A 520 2.77 4.09 -8.82
CA GLY A 520 1.81 4.04 -7.71
C GLY A 520 1.51 2.60 -7.26
N THR A 521 0.48 2.42 -6.43
CA THR A 521 0.02 1.08 -6.05
C THR A 521 -0.78 0.46 -7.18
N MET A 522 -0.48 -0.78 -7.54
CA MET A 522 -1.13 -1.46 -8.64
C MET A 522 -1.42 -2.91 -8.29
N THR A 523 -2.64 -3.36 -8.56
CA THR A 523 -3.04 -4.77 -8.46
C THR A 523 -3.45 -5.28 -9.83
N ILE A 524 -2.85 -6.39 -10.26
CA ILE A 524 -3.15 -7.05 -11.52
C ILE A 524 -3.60 -8.48 -11.23
N THR A 525 -4.80 -8.85 -11.69
CA THR A 525 -5.35 -10.18 -11.49
C THR A 525 -5.86 -10.82 -12.77
N LYS A 526 -5.65 -12.13 -12.93
CA LYS A 526 -6.23 -12.94 -14.04
C LYS A 526 -5.98 -12.37 -15.44
N SER A 527 -4.84 -11.70 -15.63
CA SER A 527 -4.58 -10.87 -16.80
C SER A 527 -3.39 -11.40 -17.61
N ILE A 528 -3.36 -11.04 -18.90
CA ILE A 528 -2.30 -11.43 -19.82
C ILE A 528 -1.63 -10.16 -20.36
N ILE A 529 -0.31 -10.07 -20.22
CA ILE A 529 0.49 -8.95 -20.74
C ILE A 529 1.49 -9.52 -21.73
N LYS A 530 1.28 -9.28 -23.02
CA LYS A 530 2.04 -9.98 -24.06
C LYS A 530 2.45 -9.16 -25.28
N ASP A 531 3.53 -9.57 -25.92
CA ASP A 531 3.96 -9.03 -27.22
C ASP A 531 4.19 -7.51 -27.24
N ASN A 532 4.44 -6.91 -26.06
CA ASN A 532 4.78 -5.49 -25.93
C ASN A 532 6.29 -5.29 -26.13
N SER A 533 6.70 -4.13 -26.63
CA SER A 533 8.11 -3.87 -26.93
C SER A 533 8.57 -2.45 -26.62
N VAL A 534 9.76 -2.30 -26.03
CA VAL A 534 10.34 -1.01 -25.62
C VAL A 534 11.79 -0.83 -26.03
N SER A 535 12.20 0.44 -26.15
CA SER A 535 13.57 0.82 -26.49
C SER A 535 14.56 0.79 -25.30
N SER A 536 14.07 0.80 -24.05
CA SER A 536 14.90 0.70 -22.84
C SER A 536 14.52 -0.47 -21.93
N CYS A 537 13.63 -0.30 -20.96
CA CYS A 537 13.45 -1.28 -19.88
C CYS A 537 11.98 -1.67 -19.65
N GLY A 538 11.75 -2.91 -19.22
CA GLY A 538 10.40 -3.40 -18.87
C GLY A 538 9.54 -3.58 -20.12
N GLY A 539 9.81 -4.64 -20.89
CA GLY A 539 9.07 -4.88 -22.14
C GLY A 539 7.57 -5.00 -21.90
N ALA A 540 7.17 -5.69 -20.84
CA ALA A 540 5.78 -5.71 -20.37
C ALA A 540 5.53 -4.60 -19.35
N ILE A 541 6.22 -4.65 -18.21
CA ILE A 541 6.00 -3.76 -17.07
C ILE A 541 7.32 -3.10 -16.65
N PHE A 542 7.29 -1.78 -16.46
CA PHE A 542 8.27 -1.05 -15.67
C PHE A 542 7.62 -0.61 -14.36
N HIS A 543 8.16 -1.04 -13.23
CA HIS A 543 7.68 -0.67 -11.90
C HIS A 543 8.77 0.08 -11.12
N GLY A 544 8.46 1.29 -10.69
CA GLY A 544 9.39 2.14 -9.93
C GLY A 544 8.71 2.84 -8.77
N ASN A 545 9.49 3.59 -7.99
CA ASN A 545 8.95 4.45 -6.94
C ASN A 545 9.28 5.92 -7.25
N ASN A 546 8.24 6.75 -7.37
CA ASN A 546 8.40 8.21 -7.51
C ASN A 546 8.20 8.95 -6.18
N SER A 547 7.90 8.25 -5.08
CA SER A 547 7.58 8.91 -3.80
C SER A 547 8.82 9.51 -3.15
N LYS A 548 8.74 10.82 -2.87
CA LYS A 548 9.73 11.54 -2.04
C LYS A 548 9.54 11.29 -0.54
N GLN A 549 8.57 10.46 -0.15
CA GLN A 549 8.07 10.33 1.24
C GLN A 549 8.20 8.91 1.83
N GLY A 550 8.98 8.02 1.22
CA GLY A 550 9.32 6.72 1.82
C GLY A 550 8.24 5.63 1.77
N VAL A 551 7.08 5.90 1.15
CA VAL A 551 6.07 4.86 0.86
C VAL A 551 6.44 4.19 -0.46
N TYR A 552 6.77 2.90 -0.42
CA TYR A 552 7.12 2.15 -1.62
C TYR A 552 5.87 1.81 -2.43
N ALA A 553 5.86 2.18 -3.72
CA ALA A 553 4.87 1.73 -4.68
C ALA A 553 4.82 0.18 -4.71
N LEU A 554 3.64 -0.40 -4.50
CA LEU A 554 3.42 -1.85 -4.45
C LEU A 554 2.75 -2.33 -5.74
N LEU A 555 3.36 -3.29 -6.41
CA LEU A 555 2.75 -4.06 -7.50
C LEU A 555 2.39 -5.46 -7.00
N THR A 556 1.10 -5.80 -7.00
CA THR A 556 0.60 -7.13 -6.61
C THR A 556 0.09 -7.87 -7.84
N MET A 557 0.50 -9.13 -8.01
CA MET A 557 0.06 -9.98 -9.12
C MET A 557 -0.49 -11.33 -8.66
N THR A 558 -1.66 -11.68 -9.21
CA THR A 558 -2.37 -12.96 -8.98
C THR A 558 -2.89 -13.50 -10.30
N ASP A 559 -2.58 -14.75 -10.65
CA ASP A 559 -3.00 -15.40 -11.89
C ASP A 559 -2.61 -14.59 -13.15
N VAL A 560 -1.42 -13.98 -13.15
CA VAL A 560 -0.94 -13.12 -14.26
C VAL A 560 0.04 -13.88 -15.16
N THR A 561 -0.14 -13.75 -16.48
CA THR A 561 0.83 -14.25 -17.46
C THR A 561 1.51 -13.08 -18.20
N ILE A 562 2.84 -12.99 -18.11
CA ILE A 562 3.69 -12.05 -18.83
C ILE A 562 4.48 -12.82 -19.89
N GLN A 563 4.19 -12.60 -21.18
CA GLN A 563 4.85 -13.41 -22.23
C GLN A 563 5.18 -12.70 -23.54
N GLY A 564 6.24 -13.13 -24.22
CA GLY A 564 6.58 -12.61 -25.56
C GLY A 564 6.99 -11.13 -25.58
N ASN A 565 7.24 -10.52 -24.42
CA ASN A 565 7.58 -9.11 -24.34
C ASN A 565 9.07 -8.87 -24.57
N LYS A 566 9.42 -7.70 -25.13
CA LYS A 566 10.79 -7.38 -25.54
C LYS A 566 11.28 -6.03 -24.99
N ALA A 567 12.44 -6.05 -24.35
CA ALA A 567 13.17 -4.86 -23.94
C ALA A 567 14.53 -4.77 -24.65
N ASN A 568 14.82 -3.63 -25.28
CA ASN A 568 16.14 -3.41 -25.89
C ASN A 568 17.27 -3.15 -24.89
N ARG A 569 16.99 -3.15 -23.57
CA ARG A 569 18.03 -3.18 -22.53
C ARG A 569 17.74 -4.25 -21.47
N ARG A 570 16.80 -4.04 -20.55
CA ARG A 570 16.67 -4.87 -19.34
C ARG A 570 15.22 -5.18 -18.98
N GLY A 571 14.97 -6.33 -18.38
CA GLY A 571 13.63 -6.71 -17.93
C GLY A 571 12.71 -6.94 -19.12
N GLY A 572 12.92 -8.03 -19.87
CA GLY A 572 12.12 -8.32 -21.06
C GLY A 572 10.64 -8.43 -20.71
N GLY A 573 10.32 -9.14 -19.63
CA GLY A 573 8.99 -9.11 -19.01
C GLY A 573 8.85 -7.90 -18.11
N LEU A 574 9.59 -7.89 -17.00
CA LEU A 574 9.44 -6.93 -15.91
C LEU A 574 10.77 -6.27 -15.55
N TYR A 575 10.74 -4.94 -15.38
CA TYR A 575 11.83 -4.19 -14.75
C TYR A 575 11.33 -3.60 -13.43
N ILE A 576 12.03 -3.90 -12.34
CA ILE A 576 11.76 -3.36 -11.01
C ILE A 576 12.90 -2.41 -10.65
N ASP A 577 12.60 -1.13 -10.46
CA ASP A 577 13.60 -0.13 -10.09
C ASP A 577 13.83 -0.13 -8.57
N THR A 578 12.89 0.43 -7.80
CA THR A 578 12.97 0.59 -6.33
C THR A 578 11.66 0.22 -5.62
N GLY A 579 10.62 -0.17 -6.36
CA GLY A 579 9.30 -0.53 -5.82
C GLY A 579 9.25 -1.90 -5.15
N ARG A 580 8.12 -2.19 -4.49
CA ARG A 580 7.80 -3.51 -3.95
C ARG A 580 6.97 -4.28 -4.96
N ILE A 581 7.20 -5.59 -5.04
CA ILE A 581 6.39 -6.50 -5.83
C ILE A 581 6.00 -7.72 -4.99
N SER A 582 4.74 -8.14 -5.07
CA SER A 582 4.26 -9.40 -4.48
C SER A 582 3.63 -10.29 -5.55
N PHE A 583 4.07 -11.54 -5.59
CA PHE A 583 3.51 -12.61 -6.41
C PHE A 583 2.73 -13.56 -5.53
N SER A 584 1.40 -13.60 -5.68
CA SER A 584 0.54 -14.42 -4.83
C SER A 584 0.31 -15.83 -5.38
N GLN A 585 -0.36 -15.99 -6.53
CA GLN A 585 -0.76 -17.29 -7.07
C GLN A 585 -0.63 -17.35 -8.59
N ASN A 586 -0.29 -18.52 -9.12
CA ASN A 586 -0.28 -18.90 -10.55
C ASN A 586 0.35 -17.89 -11.52
N ASN A 587 1.36 -17.16 -11.09
CA ASN A 587 2.02 -16.17 -11.94
C ASN A 587 3.03 -16.84 -12.89
N LYS A 588 3.05 -16.41 -14.16
CA LYS A 588 3.94 -16.94 -15.20
C LYS A 588 4.65 -15.81 -15.94
N ILE A 589 5.96 -15.90 -16.09
CA ILE A 589 6.79 -14.95 -16.83
C ILE A 589 7.64 -15.73 -17.81
N GLN A 590 7.20 -15.81 -19.07
CA GLN A 590 7.74 -16.76 -20.03
C GLN A 590 8.03 -16.16 -21.40
N ASN A 591 9.01 -16.67 -22.14
CA ASN A 591 9.27 -16.24 -23.52
C ASN A 591 9.56 -14.73 -23.69
N ASN A 592 10.04 -14.06 -22.65
CA ASN A 592 10.39 -12.64 -22.73
C ASN A 592 11.86 -12.43 -23.07
N GLN A 593 12.18 -11.34 -23.75
CA GLN A 593 13.51 -11.06 -24.28
C GLN A 593 14.07 -9.72 -23.80
N ALA A 594 15.28 -9.72 -23.24
CA ALA A 594 16.06 -8.52 -22.98
C ALA A 594 17.41 -8.55 -23.71
N SER A 595 17.86 -7.45 -24.30
CA SER A 595 19.16 -7.45 -25.01
C SER A 595 20.39 -7.50 -24.08
N ASN A 596 20.22 -7.11 -22.80
CA ASN A 596 21.31 -7.04 -21.82
C ASN A 596 21.07 -8.02 -20.66
N ALA A 597 20.08 -7.76 -19.79
CA ALA A 597 19.92 -8.56 -18.57
C ALA A 597 18.47 -8.71 -18.12
N GLY A 598 18.16 -9.83 -17.47
CA GLY A 598 16.83 -10.17 -16.95
C GLY A 598 15.83 -10.29 -18.09
N GLY A 599 15.89 -11.37 -18.87
CA GLY A 599 14.92 -11.64 -19.94
C GLY A 599 13.49 -11.71 -19.36
N GLY A 600 13.30 -12.40 -18.24
CA GLY A 600 12.05 -12.42 -17.49
C GLY A 600 11.93 -11.18 -16.61
N ILE A 601 12.71 -11.13 -15.53
CA ILE A 601 12.72 -10.04 -14.56
C ILE A 601 14.13 -9.45 -14.44
N TYR A 602 14.23 -8.12 -14.48
CA TYR A 602 15.39 -7.39 -13.98
C TYR A 602 15.02 -6.64 -12.71
N ASN A 603 15.62 -7.00 -11.58
CA ASN A 603 15.47 -6.30 -10.31
C ASN A 603 16.70 -5.42 -10.03
N TYR A 604 16.52 -4.10 -10.03
CA TYR A 604 17.59 -3.16 -9.71
C TYR A 604 17.80 -3.04 -8.19
N ASP A 605 16.75 -2.64 -7.47
CA ASP A 605 16.75 -2.37 -6.02
C ASP A 605 15.38 -2.63 -5.37
N GLY A 606 14.47 -3.29 -6.07
CA GLY A 606 13.12 -3.58 -5.57
C GLY A 606 13.09 -4.75 -4.60
N MET A 607 12.07 -4.76 -3.75
CA MET A 607 11.79 -5.86 -2.83
C MET A 607 10.78 -6.81 -3.47
N MET A 608 11.12 -8.09 -3.52
CA MET A 608 10.30 -9.13 -4.12
C MET A 608 9.77 -10.06 -3.04
N ALA A 609 8.45 -10.23 -2.99
CA ALA A 609 7.77 -11.20 -2.16
C ALA A 609 7.06 -12.26 -3.02
N ILE A 610 7.08 -13.51 -2.57
CA ILE A 610 6.42 -14.64 -3.21
C ILE A 610 5.60 -15.38 -2.15
N GLU A 611 4.29 -15.46 -2.35
CA GLU A 611 3.34 -16.08 -1.42
C GLU A 611 2.79 -17.43 -1.95
N GLY A 612 3.01 -17.75 -3.22
CA GLY A 612 2.55 -18.99 -3.84
C GLY A 612 3.23 -19.31 -5.17
N TYR A 613 2.51 -19.84 -6.16
CA TYR A 613 3.11 -20.29 -7.42
C TYR A 613 3.67 -19.13 -8.25
N LEU A 614 4.92 -19.29 -8.70
CA LEU A 614 5.59 -18.43 -9.67
C LEU A 614 6.48 -19.26 -10.60
N ALA A 615 6.28 -19.12 -11.92
CA ALA A 615 7.18 -19.68 -12.93
C ALA A 615 7.82 -18.57 -13.76
N ILE A 616 9.15 -18.64 -13.91
CA ILE A 616 9.96 -17.76 -14.74
C ILE A 616 10.87 -18.66 -15.59
N ASP A 617 10.47 -18.88 -16.84
CA ASP A 617 11.08 -19.84 -17.76
C ASP A 617 11.14 -19.32 -19.20
N ASP A 618 11.93 -19.97 -20.05
CA ASP A 618 12.04 -19.68 -21.49
C ASP A 618 12.32 -18.21 -21.85
N ASN A 619 12.85 -17.44 -20.91
CA ASN A 619 13.23 -16.06 -21.16
C ASN A 619 14.65 -16.00 -21.72
N THR A 620 14.99 -14.91 -22.42
CA THR A 620 16.31 -14.78 -23.06
C THR A 620 16.96 -13.43 -22.77
N SER A 621 18.22 -13.43 -22.36
CA SER A 621 19.06 -12.24 -22.35
C SER A 621 20.55 -12.57 -22.46
N LYS A 622 21.43 -11.56 -22.51
CA LYS A 622 22.88 -11.79 -22.42
C LYS A 622 23.35 -12.11 -21.00
N SER A 623 22.57 -11.76 -19.99
CA SER A 623 22.97 -11.88 -18.58
C SER A 623 21.74 -12.11 -17.70
N GLY A 624 21.50 -13.36 -17.31
CA GLY A 624 20.29 -13.74 -16.58
C GLY A 624 19.09 -13.79 -17.50
N ASN A 625 18.82 -14.99 -18.02
CA ASN A 625 17.64 -15.24 -18.84
C ASN A 625 16.36 -14.94 -18.06
N ASP A 626 16.23 -15.48 -16.86
CA ASP A 626 15.01 -15.37 -16.07
C ASP A 626 15.07 -14.17 -15.13
N LEU A 627 15.57 -14.32 -13.91
CA LEU A 627 15.73 -13.23 -12.95
C LEU A 627 17.19 -12.76 -12.85
N PHE A 628 17.41 -11.46 -13.04
CA PHE A 628 18.68 -10.79 -12.74
C PHE A 628 18.52 -9.77 -11.61
N SER A 629 19.32 -9.85 -10.55
CA SER A 629 19.28 -8.90 -9.40
C SER A 629 20.62 -8.16 -9.21
N ARG A 630 20.60 -6.81 -9.15
CA ARG A 630 21.83 -5.98 -9.17
C ARG A 630 22.33 -5.47 -7.81
N LYS A 631 21.46 -5.20 -6.83
CA LYS A 631 21.83 -4.68 -5.50
C LYS A 631 21.59 -5.68 -4.36
N LYS A 632 21.44 -6.96 -4.70
CA LYS A 632 21.20 -8.07 -3.77
C LYS A 632 20.13 -7.74 -2.70
N LYS A 633 18.87 -7.79 -3.13
CA LYS A 633 17.72 -7.86 -2.21
C LYS A 633 17.30 -9.31 -2.06
N THR A 634 17.11 -9.72 -0.81
CA THR A 634 16.57 -11.03 -0.47
C THR A 634 15.14 -11.15 -0.98
N ILE A 635 14.83 -12.26 -1.65
CA ILE A 635 13.47 -12.62 -2.05
C ILE A 635 12.76 -13.12 -0.80
N GLN A 636 11.68 -12.44 -0.42
CA GLN A 636 10.87 -12.84 0.72
C GLN A 636 9.91 -13.96 0.29
N VAL A 637 10.06 -15.13 0.88
CA VAL A 637 9.13 -16.24 0.68
C VAL A 637 8.15 -16.22 1.85
N MET A 638 6.92 -15.84 1.55
CA MET A 638 5.87 -15.51 2.53
C MET A 638 4.74 -16.54 2.55
N GLY A 639 4.83 -17.58 1.72
CA GLY A 639 3.84 -18.65 1.66
C GLY A 639 4.37 -19.94 1.04
N LYS A 640 3.46 -20.89 0.82
CA LYS A 640 3.78 -22.22 0.29
C LYS A 640 3.98 -22.16 -1.22
N LEU A 641 5.17 -22.50 -1.66
CA LEU A 641 5.52 -22.64 -3.07
C LEU A 641 5.10 -24.04 -3.56
N GLU A 642 4.63 -24.08 -4.81
CA GLU A 642 4.22 -25.32 -5.45
C GLU A 642 5.42 -26.03 -6.11
N LYS A 643 5.31 -27.35 -6.31
CA LYS A 643 6.40 -28.17 -6.89
C LYS A 643 6.86 -27.71 -8.28
N ASN A 644 5.98 -27.06 -9.03
CA ASN A 644 6.26 -26.57 -10.38
C ASN A 644 6.74 -25.11 -10.40
N THR A 645 6.91 -24.47 -9.24
CA THR A 645 7.61 -23.18 -9.14
C THR A 645 9.01 -23.33 -9.74
N HIS A 646 9.39 -22.41 -10.62
CA HIS A 646 10.64 -22.49 -11.38
C HIS A 646 11.26 -21.11 -11.52
N ILE A 647 12.34 -20.84 -10.78
CA ILE A 647 12.93 -19.51 -10.68
C ILE A 647 14.44 -19.59 -10.94
N GLY A 648 14.84 -19.16 -12.13
CA GLY A 648 16.26 -19.05 -12.50
C GLY A 648 16.87 -17.75 -11.98
N ILE A 649 17.84 -17.84 -11.07
CA ILE A 649 18.45 -16.65 -10.43
C ILE A 649 19.85 -16.39 -10.98
N VAL A 650 20.08 -15.14 -11.37
CA VAL A 650 21.40 -14.59 -11.67
C VAL A 650 21.66 -13.35 -10.82
N LEU A 651 22.84 -13.32 -10.19
CA LEU A 651 23.35 -12.17 -9.45
C LEU A 651 24.57 -11.57 -10.16
N ASN A 652 24.91 -10.33 -9.83
CA ASN A 652 26.20 -9.76 -10.24
C ASN A 652 27.39 -10.62 -9.79
N ASN A 653 28.45 -10.65 -10.59
CA ASN A 653 29.62 -11.53 -10.41
C ASN A 653 30.28 -11.48 -9.01
N ASN A 654 30.13 -10.37 -8.28
CA ASN A 654 30.72 -10.22 -6.95
C ASN A 654 29.81 -10.64 -5.79
N ASP A 655 28.50 -10.83 -6.02
CA ASP A 655 27.54 -11.07 -4.95
C ASP A 655 27.51 -12.56 -4.55
N THR A 656 27.63 -12.84 -3.26
CA THR A 656 27.44 -14.17 -2.64
C THR A 656 26.60 -14.06 -1.36
N GLY A 657 26.07 -15.17 -0.87
CA GLY A 657 25.31 -15.26 0.39
C GLY A 657 23.81 -15.50 0.18
N GLN A 658 23.01 -15.25 1.23
CA GLN A 658 21.59 -15.57 1.27
C GLN A 658 20.77 -14.79 0.22
N ILE A 659 19.84 -15.50 -0.43
CA ILE A 659 18.98 -15.03 -1.53
C ILE A 659 17.50 -15.12 -1.19
N THR A 660 17.10 -16.08 -0.37
CA THR A 660 15.73 -16.18 0.14
C THR A 660 15.68 -15.92 1.63
N GLU A 661 14.55 -15.42 2.11
CA GLU A 661 14.24 -15.33 3.54
C GLU A 661 12.81 -15.80 3.75
N GLY A 662 12.60 -16.63 4.79
CA GLY A 662 11.29 -17.15 5.15
C GLY A 662 10.93 -18.46 4.44
N TYR A 663 11.76 -18.98 3.52
CA TYR A 663 11.49 -20.23 2.83
C TYR A 663 11.27 -21.37 3.83
N SER A 664 12.21 -21.52 4.76
CA SER A 664 12.23 -22.57 5.80
C SER A 664 11.02 -22.56 6.72
N LYS A 665 10.34 -21.41 6.85
CA LYS A 665 9.13 -21.25 7.67
C LYS A 665 7.90 -21.80 6.99
N TYR A 666 7.80 -21.69 5.66
CA TYR A 666 6.58 -22.00 4.92
C TYR A 666 6.68 -23.24 4.04
N ASN A 667 7.90 -23.70 3.73
CA ASN A 667 8.14 -24.71 2.70
C ASN A 667 8.96 -25.89 3.22
N THR A 668 8.63 -27.08 2.74
CA THR A 668 9.37 -28.33 3.03
C THR A 668 9.99 -28.96 1.78
N ILE A 669 9.67 -28.42 0.59
CA ILE A 669 10.29 -28.84 -0.67
C ILE A 669 11.76 -28.43 -0.64
N ASP A 670 12.65 -29.24 -1.19
CA ASP A 670 14.06 -28.87 -1.35
C ASP A 670 14.15 -27.62 -2.26
N PRO A 671 14.72 -26.48 -1.78
CA PRO A 671 14.83 -25.26 -2.57
C PRO A 671 15.52 -25.45 -3.93
N SER A 672 16.44 -26.41 -4.05
CA SER A 672 17.16 -26.68 -5.31
C SER A 672 16.25 -27.22 -6.43
N LEU A 673 15.06 -27.69 -6.09
CA LEU A 673 14.05 -28.11 -7.06
C LEU A 673 13.24 -26.94 -7.64
N LEU A 674 13.21 -25.81 -6.93
CA LEU A 674 12.41 -24.62 -7.28
C LEU A 674 13.29 -23.47 -7.79
N PHE A 675 14.52 -23.37 -7.27
CA PHE A 675 15.50 -22.35 -7.61
C PHE A 675 16.70 -22.99 -8.31
N TYR A 676 17.15 -22.37 -9.40
CA TYR A 676 18.34 -22.82 -10.12
C TYR A 676 19.21 -21.65 -10.57
N GLU A 677 20.47 -21.97 -10.90
CA GLU A 677 21.52 -21.01 -11.21
C GLU A 677 21.75 -20.92 -12.73
N ASN A 678 21.93 -19.71 -13.27
CA ASN A 678 22.12 -19.50 -14.71
C ASN A 678 23.28 -18.53 -15.04
N SER A 679 24.30 -18.45 -14.18
CA SER A 679 25.44 -17.52 -14.27
C SER A 679 26.82 -18.14 -13.95
N GLY A 680 26.91 -19.46 -13.82
CA GLY A 680 28.17 -20.15 -13.56
C GLY A 680 28.63 -20.12 -12.09
N LYS A 681 27.77 -19.72 -11.15
CA LYS A 681 27.94 -19.87 -9.70
C LYS A 681 27.34 -21.20 -9.22
N THR A 682 27.39 -21.46 -7.91
CA THR A 682 26.75 -22.63 -7.29
C THR A 682 25.68 -22.16 -6.31
N ILE A 683 24.48 -22.76 -6.39
CA ILE A 683 23.47 -22.63 -5.33
C ILE A 683 23.83 -23.61 -4.22
N THR A 684 23.88 -23.10 -3.00
CA THR A 684 23.99 -23.88 -1.77
C THR A 684 22.73 -23.69 -0.93
N ILE A 685 22.41 -24.68 -0.10
CA ILE A 685 21.24 -24.63 0.78
C ILE A 685 21.74 -24.73 2.22
N GLN A 686 21.34 -23.75 3.04
CA GLN A 686 21.65 -23.74 4.47
C GLN A 686 20.36 -23.44 5.22
N ASN A 687 19.98 -24.29 6.17
CA ASN A 687 18.73 -24.17 6.93
C ASN A 687 17.48 -24.00 6.03
N GLN A 688 17.45 -24.69 4.88
CA GLN A 688 16.40 -24.57 3.85
C GLN A 688 16.27 -23.19 3.18
N GLU A 689 17.19 -22.26 3.43
CA GLU A 689 17.29 -21.01 2.66
C GLU A 689 18.29 -21.18 1.50
N VAL A 690 18.07 -20.43 0.42
CA VAL A 690 18.91 -20.45 -0.79
C VAL A 690 20.07 -19.47 -0.63
N PHE A 691 21.28 -19.96 -0.90
CA PHE A 691 22.52 -19.19 -0.92
C PHE A 691 23.18 -19.33 -2.29
N ILE A 692 23.92 -18.30 -2.71
CA ILE A 692 24.75 -18.35 -3.92
C ILE A 692 26.21 -18.14 -3.54
N GLU A 693 27.07 -19.03 -4.03
CA GLU A 693 28.52 -19.06 -3.77
C GLU A 693 29.32 -19.05 -5.09
N ARG A 694 30.57 -18.58 -5.03
CA ARG A 694 31.49 -18.71 -6.17
C ARG A 694 31.84 -20.19 -6.36
N LYS A 695 31.90 -20.64 -7.62
CA LYS A 695 32.43 -21.98 -7.91
C LYS A 695 33.87 -22.10 -7.38
N PRO A 696 34.22 -23.22 -6.71
CA PRO A 696 35.57 -23.47 -6.21
C PRO A 696 36.64 -23.38 -7.30
#